data_AF-A0A9E5LP14-F1
#
_entry.id   AF-A0A9E5LP14-F1
#
_cell.length_a   1.000
_cell.length_b   1.000
_cell.length_c   1.000
_cell.angle_alpha   90.00
_cell.angle_beta   90.00
_cell.angle_gamma   90.00
#
_symmetry.space_group_name_H-M   'P 1'
#
loop_
_entity.id
_entity.type
_entity.pdbx_description
1 polymer ?
#
loop_
_entity_poly.entity_id
_entity_poly.type
_entity_poly.pdbx_seq_one_letter_code
_entity_poly.pdbx_strand_id
1 'polypeptide(L)'
;MMAALGTGFPVGFALPGAGVIAIFIAALLGFIIEGNTHAYFINEGPAEWISVGINNFRGAYWDVNRDTLIAIPLFIYMGLVLQRSRIAEDLLNTMGQLFGSIPGGLGISVVLVGGLLAATTGIVGATVIAMGLISLPSMLKAKYNKNLATGIITASGTLGQIIPPSVVLIIVADQLSNASDIADNIRKTLYQGFNGESLMPGFLNVESTSAGEMFLGAIIPGLLLVFLYAAYVLIHAIFIKNSAPAIPNKKGFDKEFWIKVSSTLLPPVLLIFVVLGSILFGVATVNQAGAIGALGSTVMASYKLYPNKKHTYTPTIIATISSIGILILHFSLNLNIKNITNNYQLIGLAVSTIFVIALIISLVWSFWRVYKAEDILKYVTTETALTTTMVFIILIGAAMLTAAFRGFGGDEVITNFLKNLPGGFWTQFWVVMFIIFILGFFIDYIEIAVIVVPIIAPILLANPEANVTALWFGVMVGVNMQTSFLTPPFGFSLFYLRGVAPPSITTLDIWKGAVPFICLQLIGLFIVCYWPALSNYVPTRSYLTSDLSPPPTNPRLERCLLDYTFNLYDKDGAKIKIAINDAKKINLDSLPQNKKEMLNDHFNKSLAALDLVKIVQEKKKILDDYSKDYYDIHSVARKNQSKILDINKKISEIEKDIKQSKNEKKISEMKEKIKNYNNEIIKLEKLIPKEFAEKNKKYKELYNDYRKSLNAYYNSVDDSYNNFKQIKKNLQDLEKLKAQQDNLKQSINDIKNNALDKGSKSLNEVQDICKKFEIDIGVDLNGFTNGARPEIFFYKIAPIQINYLGFPGTLGPGLADYIIADTKIIPKGIESCYYEKIIYLPETYQANDDKQKISIKKITRKELNLPEKDFIFCCFNSSYKINKKIFSSWMRILSSINNSILWILEENEITKQNLIKEASKFGINQNRLIFAKNISIEEHLARIKNADL
;
A
#
# COMPACT_ATOMS: atom_id res chain seq x y z
N MET A 1 35.46 -1.50 -5.10
CA MET A 1 34.35 -2.14 -5.84
C MET A 1 34.80 -2.69 -7.19
N MET A 2 35.11 -1.86 -8.20
CA MET A 2 35.47 -2.36 -9.56
C MET A 2 36.63 -3.36 -9.59
N ALA A 3 37.66 -3.17 -8.76
CA ALA A 3 38.76 -4.14 -8.64
C ALA A 3 38.27 -5.52 -8.16
N ALA A 4 37.40 -5.58 -7.14
CA ALA A 4 36.83 -6.83 -6.64
C ALA A 4 35.93 -7.50 -7.71
N LEU A 5 35.09 -6.71 -8.38
CA LEU A 5 34.27 -7.19 -9.49
C LEU A 5 35.12 -7.74 -10.65
N GLY A 6 36.22 -7.06 -11.00
CA GLY A 6 37.16 -7.49 -12.03
C GLY A 6 37.89 -8.79 -11.70
N THR A 7 38.06 -9.11 -10.41
CA THR A 7 38.60 -10.42 -9.97
C THR A 7 37.56 -11.54 -9.93
N GLY A 8 36.29 -11.24 -10.27
CA GLY A 8 35.18 -12.20 -10.17
C GLY A 8 34.63 -12.37 -8.76
N PHE A 9 34.93 -11.45 -7.84
CA PHE A 9 34.40 -11.50 -6.47
C PHE A 9 32.90 -11.23 -6.46
N PRO A 10 32.09 -11.97 -5.65
CA PRO A 10 30.64 -11.83 -5.70
C PRO A 10 30.15 -10.42 -5.36
N VAL A 11 29.26 -9.89 -6.20
CA VAL A 11 28.77 -8.51 -6.13
C VAL A 11 28.13 -8.19 -4.78
N GLY A 12 27.31 -9.12 -4.26
CA GLY A 12 26.61 -8.96 -2.99
C GLY A 12 27.54 -8.73 -1.79
N PHE A 13 28.80 -9.19 -1.83
CA PHE A 13 29.79 -8.91 -0.79
C PHE A 13 30.71 -7.74 -1.15
N ALA A 14 30.98 -7.54 -2.44
CA ALA A 14 31.80 -6.44 -2.92
C ALA A 14 31.17 -5.06 -2.62
N LEU A 15 29.84 -4.94 -2.71
CA LEU A 15 29.09 -3.70 -2.46
C LEU A 15 29.18 -3.22 -0.99
N PRO A 16 28.75 -4.00 0.02
CA PRO A 16 28.83 -3.56 1.42
C PRO A 16 30.27 -3.45 1.89
N GLY A 17 31.15 -4.37 1.45
CA GLY A 17 32.57 -4.32 1.76
C GLY A 17 33.22 -3.04 1.25
N ALA A 18 32.92 -2.63 0.01
CA ALA A 18 33.42 -1.37 -0.53
C ALA A 18 32.88 -0.15 0.22
N GLY A 19 31.60 -0.15 0.62
CA GLY A 19 31.02 0.93 1.43
C GLY A 19 31.71 1.07 2.80
N VAL A 20 31.86 -0.03 3.53
CA VAL A 20 32.53 -0.03 4.84
C VAL A 20 34.01 0.36 4.73
N ILE A 21 34.73 -0.19 3.75
CA ILE A 21 36.13 0.16 3.50
C ILE A 21 36.25 1.64 3.13
N ALA A 22 35.35 2.19 2.32
CA ALA A 22 35.37 3.61 1.97
C ALA A 22 35.17 4.49 3.21
N ILE A 23 34.20 4.17 4.07
CA ILE A 23 33.96 4.91 5.32
C ILE A 23 35.21 4.84 6.21
N PHE A 24 35.81 3.66 6.34
CA PHE A 24 37.02 3.48 7.14
C PHE A 24 38.22 4.26 6.59
N ILE A 25 38.47 4.20 5.28
CA ILE A 25 39.55 4.95 4.62
C ILE A 25 39.31 6.45 4.79
N ALA A 26 38.08 6.94 4.61
CA ALA A 26 37.76 8.34 4.81
C ALA A 26 38.00 8.78 6.27
N ALA A 27 37.57 7.98 7.25
CA ALA A 27 37.82 8.27 8.66
C ALA A 27 39.32 8.30 8.99
N LEU A 28 40.09 7.34 8.46
CA LEU A 28 41.53 7.24 8.66
C LEU A 28 42.28 8.40 8.00
N LEU A 29 41.94 8.75 6.76
CA LEU A 29 42.52 9.90 6.07
C LEU A 29 42.13 11.21 6.77
N GLY A 30 40.90 11.32 7.28
CA GLY A 30 40.45 12.49 8.04
C GLY A 30 41.26 12.66 9.32
N PHE A 31 41.54 11.56 10.01
CA PHE A 31 42.41 11.56 11.19
C PHE A 31 43.85 11.93 10.86
N ILE A 32 44.45 11.34 9.81
CA ILE A 32 45.85 11.55 9.46
C ILE A 32 46.11 12.95 8.87
N ILE A 33 45.23 13.42 7.97
CA ILE A 33 45.45 14.64 7.18
C ILE A 33 44.88 15.87 7.89
N GLU A 34 43.63 15.77 8.38
CA GLU A 34 42.88 16.91 8.91
C GLU A 34 42.83 16.95 10.45
N GLY A 35 43.30 15.88 11.10
CA GLY A 35 43.24 15.70 12.55
C GLY A 35 41.84 15.41 13.09
N ASN A 36 40.87 15.10 12.22
CA ASN A 36 39.48 14.83 12.60
C ASN A 36 38.88 13.72 11.73
N THR A 37 38.38 12.66 12.37
CA THR A 37 37.71 11.52 11.71
C THR A 37 36.44 11.90 10.95
N HIS A 38 35.84 13.06 11.24
CA HIS A 38 34.61 13.56 10.62
C HIS A 38 34.87 14.40 9.37
N ALA A 39 36.13 14.71 9.03
CA ALA A 39 36.47 15.74 8.06
C ALA A 39 35.88 15.53 6.65
N TYR A 40 35.62 14.29 6.24
CA TYR A 40 35.10 13.94 4.91
C TYR A 40 33.61 13.57 4.90
N PHE A 41 32.86 13.89 5.97
CA PHE A 41 31.42 13.58 6.08
C PHE A 41 30.58 14.87 6.23
N ILE A 42 29.39 14.92 5.62
CA ILE A 42 28.58 16.16 5.52
C ILE A 42 27.82 16.53 6.81
N ASN A 43 27.34 15.56 7.58
CA ASN A 43 26.47 15.83 8.76
C ASN A 43 26.87 15.09 10.06
N GLU A 44 27.37 13.85 9.95
CA GLU A 44 27.61 12.95 11.08
C GLU A 44 28.95 12.22 10.90
N GLY A 45 29.40 11.50 11.91
CA GLY A 45 30.68 10.77 11.87
C GLY A 45 30.61 9.41 11.16
N PRO A 46 31.77 8.75 11.02
CA PRO A 46 31.86 7.45 10.36
C PRO A 46 31.05 6.36 11.08
N ALA A 47 30.96 6.41 12.41
CA ALA A 47 30.23 5.41 13.19
C ALA A 47 28.71 5.51 12.98
N GLU A 48 28.20 6.73 12.92
CA GLU A 48 26.80 7.04 12.66
C GLU A 48 26.41 6.61 11.25
N TRP A 49 27.23 6.89 10.23
CA TRP A 49 26.95 6.44 8.86
C TRP A 49 27.01 4.92 8.69
N ILE A 50 27.88 4.23 9.43
CA ILE A 50 27.84 2.76 9.53
C ILE A 50 26.53 2.33 10.21
N SER A 51 26.12 2.99 11.29
CA SER A 51 24.85 2.70 11.96
C SER A 51 23.65 2.96 11.06
N VAL A 52 23.66 4.01 10.24
CA VAL A 52 22.62 4.30 9.23
C VAL A 52 22.60 3.19 8.19
N GLY A 53 23.76 2.73 7.71
CA GLY A 53 23.86 1.58 6.83
C GLY A 53 23.26 0.31 7.45
N ILE A 54 23.57 0.03 8.72
CA ILE A 54 23.03 -1.12 9.47
C ILE A 54 21.52 -0.96 9.73
N ASN A 55 21.04 0.25 10.03
CA ASN A 55 19.62 0.51 10.26
C ASN A 55 18.81 0.41 8.98
N ASN A 56 19.33 0.91 7.84
CA ASN A 56 18.73 0.72 6.52
C ASN A 56 18.72 -0.76 6.14
N PHE A 57 19.79 -1.48 6.44
CA PHE A 57 19.86 -2.93 6.32
C PHE A 57 18.77 -3.63 7.15
N ARG A 58 18.64 -3.26 8.43
CA ARG A 58 17.63 -3.82 9.33
C ARG A 58 16.22 -3.49 8.84
N GLY A 59 15.98 -2.26 8.39
CA GLY A 59 14.69 -1.83 7.84
C GLY A 59 14.32 -2.60 6.57
N ALA A 60 15.30 -2.87 5.70
CA ALA A 60 15.07 -3.63 4.46
C ALA A 60 14.75 -5.11 4.73
N TYR A 61 15.25 -5.71 5.81
CA TYR A 61 15.11 -7.13 6.13
C TYR A 61 14.03 -7.45 7.18
N TRP A 62 13.85 -6.60 8.20
CA TRP A 62 12.99 -6.88 9.35
C TRP A 62 11.51 -6.66 9.05
N ASP A 63 11.17 -5.99 7.95
CA ASP A 63 9.79 -5.91 7.48
C ASP A 63 9.41 -7.20 6.75
N VAL A 64 9.05 -8.23 7.52
CA VAL A 64 8.62 -9.54 7.03
C VAL A 64 7.37 -9.43 6.13
N ASN A 65 6.63 -8.32 6.22
CA ASN A 65 5.43 -8.07 5.42
C ASN A 65 5.73 -7.43 4.06
N ARG A 66 7.00 -7.17 3.73
CA ARG A 66 7.34 -6.56 2.45
C ARG A 66 7.00 -7.52 1.31
N ASP A 67 5.99 -7.15 0.51
CA ASP A 67 5.45 -8.00 -0.56
C ASP A 67 6.51 -8.52 -1.52
N THR A 68 7.59 -7.75 -1.74
CA THR A 68 8.71 -8.12 -2.61
C THR A 68 9.53 -9.30 -2.09
N LEU A 69 9.75 -9.40 -0.77
CA LEU A 69 10.49 -10.50 -0.15
C LEU A 69 9.77 -11.85 -0.30
N ILE A 70 8.44 -11.83 -0.42
CA ILE A 70 7.63 -13.04 -0.65
C ILE A 70 7.43 -13.29 -2.15
N ALA A 71 7.15 -12.24 -2.93
CA ALA A 71 6.82 -12.38 -4.35
C ALA A 71 7.99 -12.89 -5.21
N ILE A 72 9.21 -12.35 -5.02
CA ILE A 72 10.39 -12.69 -5.82
C ILE A 72 10.66 -14.21 -5.83
N PRO A 73 10.81 -14.89 -4.68
CA PRO A 73 11.04 -16.34 -4.66
C PRO A 73 9.90 -17.14 -5.31
N LEU A 74 8.63 -16.74 -5.15
CA LEU A 74 7.49 -17.44 -5.74
C LEU A 74 7.47 -17.33 -7.28
N PHE A 75 7.78 -16.15 -7.83
CA PHE A 75 7.89 -15.97 -9.28
C PHE A 75 9.10 -16.67 -9.88
N ILE A 76 10.26 -16.63 -9.19
CA ILE A 76 11.45 -17.39 -9.59
C ILE A 76 11.14 -18.90 -9.61
N TYR A 77 10.49 -19.42 -8.57
CA TYR A 77 10.05 -20.81 -8.50
C TYR A 77 9.15 -21.17 -9.68
N MET A 78 8.09 -20.38 -9.94
CA MET A 78 7.18 -20.61 -11.06
C MET A 78 7.93 -20.71 -12.39
N GLY A 79 8.84 -19.76 -12.63
CA GLY A 79 9.70 -19.73 -13.81
C GLY A 79 10.55 -20.96 -14.00
N LEU A 80 11.30 -21.34 -12.95
CA LEU A 80 12.18 -22.50 -12.97
C LEU A 80 11.42 -23.81 -13.15
N VAL A 81 10.22 -23.95 -12.55
CA VAL A 81 9.34 -25.10 -12.79
C VAL A 81 8.94 -25.19 -14.26
N LEU A 82 8.48 -24.09 -14.87
CA LEU A 82 8.06 -24.07 -16.27
C LEU A 82 9.23 -24.36 -17.23
N GLN A 83 10.42 -23.85 -16.92
CA GLN A 83 11.63 -24.11 -17.70
C GLN A 83 12.07 -25.58 -17.61
N ARG A 84 12.06 -26.18 -16.41
CA ARG A 84 12.55 -27.54 -16.18
C ARG A 84 11.55 -28.64 -16.54
N SER A 85 10.27 -28.31 -16.71
CA SER A 85 9.21 -29.27 -17.05
C SER A 85 9.05 -29.54 -18.56
N ARG A 86 10.02 -29.13 -19.39
CA ARG A 86 10.03 -29.29 -20.88
C ARG A 86 8.87 -28.61 -21.60
N ILE A 87 8.11 -27.75 -20.92
CA ILE A 87 7.03 -26.94 -21.50
C ILE A 87 7.60 -26.01 -22.57
N ALA A 88 8.77 -25.42 -22.31
CA ALA A 88 9.45 -24.52 -23.24
C ALA A 88 9.77 -25.16 -24.59
N GLU A 89 10.26 -26.40 -24.58
CA GLU A 89 10.62 -27.15 -25.78
C GLU A 89 9.37 -27.45 -26.62
N ASP A 90 8.27 -27.88 -25.98
CA ASP A 90 7.03 -28.18 -26.69
C ASP A 90 6.33 -26.94 -27.24
N LEU A 91 6.35 -25.82 -26.49
CA LEU A 91 5.87 -24.53 -26.98
C LEU A 91 6.65 -24.12 -28.23
N LEU A 92 7.98 -24.22 -28.21
CA LEU A 92 8.82 -23.83 -29.33
C LEU A 92 8.60 -24.73 -30.54
N ASN A 93 8.55 -26.06 -30.36
CA ASN A 93 8.29 -27.00 -31.43
C ASN A 93 6.91 -26.79 -32.06
N THR A 94 5.89 -26.54 -31.24
CA THR A 94 4.50 -26.36 -31.71
C THR A 94 4.31 -25.00 -32.39
N MET A 95 4.88 -23.93 -31.85
CA MET A 95 4.86 -22.61 -32.47
C MET A 95 5.70 -22.56 -33.74
N GLY A 96 6.82 -23.29 -33.79
CA GLY A 96 7.64 -23.45 -34.98
C GLY A 96 6.90 -24.16 -36.11
N GLN A 97 6.02 -25.11 -35.79
CA GLN A 97 5.12 -25.74 -36.76
C GLN A 97 3.99 -24.81 -37.20
N LEU A 98 3.45 -24.00 -36.28
CA LEU A 98 2.36 -23.06 -36.56
C LEU A 98 2.79 -21.95 -37.52
N PHE A 99 3.95 -21.33 -37.27
CA PHE A 99 4.45 -20.22 -38.10
C PHE A 99 5.44 -20.68 -39.18
N GLY A 100 5.85 -21.95 -39.20
CA GLY A 100 6.90 -22.46 -40.09
C GLY A 100 6.63 -22.28 -41.59
N SER A 101 5.37 -22.21 -42.01
CA SER A 101 4.99 -21.95 -43.40
C SER A 101 5.32 -20.54 -43.88
N ILE A 102 5.55 -19.59 -42.97
CA ILE A 102 5.86 -18.19 -43.29
C ILE A 102 7.39 -18.00 -43.26
N PRO A 103 7.99 -17.24 -44.21
CA PRO A 103 9.39 -16.83 -44.12
C PRO A 103 9.68 -16.13 -42.78
N GLY A 104 10.74 -16.52 -42.09
CA GLY A 104 11.03 -16.02 -40.73
C GLY A 104 10.18 -16.65 -39.61
N GLY A 105 9.29 -17.58 -39.94
CA GLY A 105 8.31 -18.17 -39.02
C GLY A 105 8.91 -18.76 -37.74
N LEU A 106 9.96 -19.57 -37.85
CA LEU A 106 10.66 -20.14 -36.68
C LEU A 106 11.27 -19.03 -35.80
N GLY A 107 11.79 -17.95 -36.40
CA GLY A 107 12.29 -16.79 -35.65
C GLY A 107 11.18 -16.06 -34.89
N ILE A 108 10.02 -15.88 -35.50
CA ILE A 108 8.83 -15.31 -34.84
C ILE A 108 8.39 -16.21 -33.68
N SER A 109 8.41 -17.54 -33.87
CA SER A 109 8.13 -18.49 -32.80
C SER A 109 9.09 -18.34 -31.63
N VAL A 110 10.40 -18.12 -31.88
CA VAL A 110 11.38 -17.86 -30.81
C VAL A 110 11.06 -16.56 -30.09
N VAL A 111 10.73 -15.47 -30.78
CA VAL A 111 10.36 -14.19 -30.15
C VAL A 111 9.11 -14.33 -29.27
N LEU A 112 8.07 -15.02 -29.76
CA LEU A 112 6.81 -15.19 -29.02
C LEU A 112 6.97 -16.14 -27.83
N VAL A 113 7.57 -17.31 -28.04
CA VAL A 113 7.79 -18.31 -26.98
C VAL A 113 8.80 -17.80 -25.97
N GLY A 114 9.87 -17.16 -26.44
CA GLY A 114 10.86 -16.51 -25.59
C GLY A 114 10.25 -15.36 -24.80
N GLY A 115 9.39 -14.52 -25.38
CA GLY A 115 8.63 -13.51 -24.63
C GLY A 115 7.74 -14.12 -23.54
N LEU A 116 6.99 -15.18 -23.85
CA LEU A 116 6.12 -15.88 -22.90
C LEU A 116 6.89 -16.55 -21.75
N LEU A 117 8.02 -17.19 -22.05
CA LEU A 117 8.84 -17.87 -21.06
C LEU A 117 9.71 -16.91 -20.27
N ALA A 118 10.21 -15.85 -20.90
CA ALA A 118 10.96 -14.81 -20.22
C ALA A 118 10.06 -14.08 -19.22
N ALA A 119 8.80 -13.83 -19.58
CA ALA A 119 7.80 -13.26 -18.68
C ALA A 119 7.52 -14.11 -17.43
N THR A 120 7.70 -15.43 -17.49
CA THR A 120 7.46 -16.31 -16.34
C THR A 120 8.71 -16.57 -15.52
N THR A 121 9.89 -16.48 -16.13
CA THR A 121 11.18 -16.78 -15.49
C THR A 121 11.81 -15.56 -14.83
N GLY A 122 11.72 -14.38 -15.44
CA GLY A 122 12.33 -13.16 -14.93
C GLY A 122 13.87 -13.19 -14.81
N ILE A 123 14.52 -14.30 -15.20
CA ILE A 123 15.97 -14.52 -15.14
C ILE A 123 16.50 -14.64 -16.58
N VAL A 124 16.94 -13.52 -17.14
CA VAL A 124 17.37 -13.42 -18.54
C VAL A 124 18.43 -14.45 -18.90
N GLY A 125 19.44 -14.67 -18.04
CA GLY A 125 20.52 -15.61 -18.33
C GLY A 125 20.05 -17.05 -18.52
N ALA A 126 19.18 -17.52 -17.63
CA ALA A 126 18.61 -18.86 -17.71
C ALA A 126 17.78 -19.05 -18.99
N THR A 127 17.00 -18.03 -19.37
CA THR A 127 16.19 -18.07 -20.59
C THR A 127 17.04 -18.06 -21.85
N VAL A 128 18.07 -17.21 -21.92
CA VAL A 128 18.98 -17.14 -23.08
C VAL A 128 19.75 -18.45 -23.25
N ILE A 129 20.25 -19.04 -22.16
CA ILE A 129 20.93 -20.34 -22.18
C ILE A 129 19.98 -21.44 -22.66
N ALA A 130 18.78 -21.51 -22.11
CA ALA A 130 17.78 -22.52 -22.51
C ALA A 130 17.37 -22.37 -23.98
N MET A 131 17.04 -21.15 -24.42
CA MET A 131 16.72 -20.87 -25.82
C MET A 131 17.92 -21.12 -26.72
N GLY A 132 19.14 -20.81 -26.29
CA GLY A 132 20.37 -21.11 -27.01
C GLY A 132 20.56 -22.61 -27.22
N LEU A 133 20.31 -23.44 -26.19
CA LEU A 133 20.44 -24.90 -26.30
C LEU A 133 19.34 -25.55 -27.15
N ILE A 134 18.11 -25.01 -27.10
CA ILE A 134 16.94 -25.62 -27.75
C ILE A 134 16.74 -25.05 -29.17
N SER A 135 16.70 -23.73 -29.30
CA SER A 135 16.27 -23.05 -30.52
C SER A 135 17.39 -22.83 -31.53
N LEU A 136 18.62 -22.54 -31.07
CA LEU A 136 19.75 -22.26 -31.98
C LEU A 136 20.07 -23.46 -32.89
N PRO A 137 20.16 -24.71 -32.41
CA PRO A 137 20.39 -25.85 -33.29
C PRO A 137 19.26 -26.06 -34.30
N SER A 138 18.01 -25.81 -33.89
CA SER A 138 16.84 -25.91 -34.77
C SER A 138 16.88 -24.86 -35.89
N MET A 139 17.21 -23.61 -35.56
CA MET A 139 17.36 -22.52 -36.54
C MET A 139 18.51 -22.77 -37.52
N LEU A 140 19.65 -23.27 -37.03
CA LEU A 140 20.79 -23.62 -37.89
C LEU A 140 20.44 -24.79 -38.83
N LYS A 141 19.74 -25.82 -38.35
CA LYS A 141 19.23 -26.92 -39.20
C LYS A 141 18.26 -26.42 -40.26
N ALA A 142 17.43 -25.43 -39.92
CA ALA A 142 16.55 -24.72 -40.84
C ALA A 142 17.29 -23.72 -41.76
N LYS A 143 18.63 -23.70 -41.77
CA LYS A 143 19.46 -22.81 -42.60
C LYS A 143 19.22 -21.32 -42.37
N TYR A 144 18.90 -20.91 -41.14
CA TYR A 144 18.87 -19.50 -40.77
C TYR A 144 20.28 -18.90 -40.80
N ASN A 145 20.36 -17.61 -41.15
CA ASN A 145 21.60 -16.85 -41.01
C ASN A 145 22.03 -16.81 -39.54
N LYS A 146 23.31 -17.12 -39.27
CA LYS A 146 23.89 -17.18 -37.91
C LYS A 146 23.68 -15.87 -37.13
N ASN A 147 23.85 -14.73 -37.78
CA ASN A 147 23.73 -13.42 -37.13
C ASN A 147 22.27 -13.15 -36.74
N LEU A 148 21.33 -13.44 -37.65
CA LEU A 148 19.91 -13.26 -37.36
C LEU A 148 19.44 -14.21 -36.25
N ALA A 149 19.84 -15.49 -36.30
CA ALA A 149 19.45 -16.48 -35.30
C ALA A 149 19.97 -16.14 -33.89
N THR A 150 21.25 -15.76 -33.79
CA THR A 150 21.85 -15.36 -32.51
C THR A 150 21.24 -14.06 -31.98
N GLY A 151 21.00 -13.08 -32.85
CA GLY A 151 20.29 -11.85 -32.52
C GLY A 151 18.89 -12.09 -31.94
N ILE A 152 18.07 -12.89 -32.62
CA ILE A 152 16.71 -13.23 -32.17
C ILE A 152 16.72 -13.86 -30.77
N ILE A 153 17.63 -14.81 -30.52
CA ILE A 153 17.71 -15.51 -29.23
C ILE A 153 18.14 -14.57 -28.11
N THR A 154 19.22 -13.80 -28.32
CA THR A 154 19.70 -12.83 -27.31
C THR A 154 18.64 -11.77 -27.00
N ALA A 155 17.98 -11.22 -28.02
CA ALA A 155 16.95 -10.20 -27.85
C ALA A 155 15.72 -10.77 -27.15
N SER A 156 15.24 -11.94 -27.58
CA SER A 156 14.05 -12.56 -27.01
C SER A 156 14.24 -12.94 -25.55
N GLY A 157 15.44 -13.35 -25.12
CA GLY A 157 15.70 -13.68 -23.73
C GLY A 157 15.65 -12.48 -22.78
N THR A 158 15.97 -11.27 -23.28
CA THR A 158 15.91 -10.04 -22.47
C THR A 158 14.49 -9.54 -22.22
N LEU A 159 13.49 -9.98 -23.01
CA LEU A 159 12.10 -9.54 -22.86
C LEU A 159 11.51 -9.84 -21.47
N GLY A 160 12.06 -10.81 -20.75
CA GLY A 160 11.63 -11.15 -19.39
C GLY A 160 11.88 -10.07 -18.34
N GLN A 161 12.65 -9.03 -18.68
CA GLN A 161 12.85 -7.88 -17.80
C GLN A 161 11.69 -6.88 -17.83
N ILE A 162 10.89 -6.89 -18.89
CA ILE A 162 9.80 -5.91 -19.09
C ILE A 162 8.43 -6.57 -19.20
N ILE A 163 8.32 -7.81 -19.71
CA ILE A 163 7.03 -8.49 -19.83
C ILE A 163 6.62 -9.07 -18.47
N PRO A 164 5.47 -8.68 -17.90
CA PRO A 164 5.01 -9.21 -16.62
C PRO A 164 4.62 -10.69 -16.68
N PRO A 165 4.78 -11.45 -15.58
CA PRO A 165 5.31 -11.06 -14.25
C PRO A 165 6.85 -11.02 -14.17
N SER A 166 7.44 -9.82 -14.05
CA SER A 166 8.90 -9.63 -14.10
C SER A 166 9.50 -9.33 -12.73
N VAL A 167 10.51 -10.10 -12.32
CA VAL A 167 11.31 -9.84 -11.10
C VAL A 167 11.95 -8.44 -11.12
N VAL A 168 12.41 -7.98 -12.29
CA VAL A 168 13.02 -6.64 -12.46
C VAL A 168 12.05 -5.54 -12.04
N LEU A 169 10.84 -5.55 -12.61
CA LEU A 169 9.79 -4.60 -12.27
C LEU A 169 9.34 -4.67 -10.81
N ILE A 170 9.35 -5.85 -10.18
CA ILE A 170 9.06 -5.96 -8.73
C ILE A 170 10.10 -5.17 -7.92
N ILE A 171 11.39 -5.33 -8.24
CA ILE A 171 12.49 -4.64 -7.53
C ILE A 171 12.45 -3.15 -7.83
N VAL A 172 12.29 -2.76 -9.10
CA VAL A 172 12.19 -1.34 -9.48
C VAL A 172 10.99 -0.68 -8.81
N ALA A 173 9.84 -1.35 -8.71
CA ALA A 173 8.66 -0.79 -8.05
C ALA A 173 8.93 -0.47 -6.58
N ASP A 174 9.56 -1.40 -5.88
CA ASP A 174 9.91 -1.24 -4.48
C ASP A 174 10.91 -0.10 -4.23
N GLN A 175 11.96 -0.03 -5.05
CA GLN A 175 12.95 1.04 -4.96
C GLN A 175 12.36 2.39 -5.35
N LEU A 176 11.44 2.40 -6.31
CA LEU A 176 10.80 3.61 -6.80
C LEU A 176 9.68 4.10 -5.87
N SER A 177 8.99 3.21 -5.16
CA SER A 177 8.04 3.55 -4.10
C SER A 177 8.75 4.37 -3.02
N ASN A 178 9.85 3.85 -2.48
CA ASN A 178 10.68 4.55 -1.51
C ASN A 178 11.22 5.89 -2.05
N ALA A 179 11.67 5.91 -3.32
CA ALA A 179 12.17 7.13 -3.94
C ALA A 179 11.07 8.19 -4.16
N SER A 180 9.85 7.75 -4.48
CA SER A 180 8.69 8.61 -4.66
C SER A 180 8.27 9.25 -3.34
N ASP A 181 8.30 8.49 -2.25
CA ASP A 181 8.04 9.02 -0.90
C ASP A 181 9.07 10.08 -0.50
N ILE A 182 10.36 9.85 -0.81
CA ILE A 182 11.41 10.85 -0.59
C ILE A 182 11.14 12.11 -1.44
N ALA A 183 10.80 11.94 -2.73
CA ALA A 183 10.46 13.05 -3.61
C ALA A 183 9.24 13.85 -3.12
N ASP A 184 8.21 13.15 -2.64
CA ASP A 184 7.00 13.76 -2.09
C ASP A 184 7.31 14.56 -0.82
N ASN A 185 8.16 14.04 0.06
CA ASN A 185 8.64 14.78 1.23
C ASN A 185 9.47 16.01 0.85
N ILE A 186 10.31 15.93 -0.19
CA ILE A 186 11.02 17.09 -0.74
C ILE A 186 10.01 18.14 -1.22
N ARG A 187 8.99 17.75 -1.98
CA ARG A 187 7.94 18.66 -2.47
C ARG A 187 7.14 19.29 -1.33
N LYS A 188 6.74 18.51 -0.31
CA LYS A 188 6.05 19.02 0.89
C LYS A 188 6.90 20.05 1.64
N THR A 189 8.19 19.78 1.81
CA THR A 189 9.12 20.70 2.48
C THR A 189 9.27 22.01 1.69
N LEU A 190 9.41 21.92 0.36
CA LEU A 190 9.45 23.10 -0.51
C LEU A 190 8.13 23.88 -0.47
N TYR A 191 6.99 23.18 -0.57
CA TYR A 191 5.66 23.78 -0.50
C TYR A 191 5.45 24.53 0.82
N GLN A 192 5.84 23.92 1.95
CA GLN A 192 5.80 24.55 3.26
C GLN A 192 6.69 25.80 3.31
N GLY A 193 7.91 25.73 2.76
CA GLY A 193 8.84 26.86 2.68
C GLY A 193 8.29 28.03 1.84
N PHE A 194 7.53 27.75 0.79
CA PHE A 194 6.92 28.78 -0.06
C PHE A 194 5.61 29.34 0.50
N ASN A 195 4.70 28.48 0.94
CA ASN A 195 3.31 28.85 1.23
C ASN A 195 3.03 29.05 2.73
N GLY A 196 3.92 28.55 3.60
CA GLY A 196 3.75 28.54 5.06
C GLY A 196 2.74 27.50 5.55
N GLU A 197 2.26 26.63 4.65
CA GLU A 197 1.25 25.60 4.93
C GLU A 197 1.91 24.22 4.97
N SER A 198 1.71 23.46 6.05
CA SER A 198 2.27 22.11 6.21
C SER A 198 1.57 21.05 5.35
N LEU A 199 0.38 21.35 4.81
CA LEU A 199 -0.41 20.42 4.00
C LEU A 199 -0.35 20.84 2.53
N MET A 200 0.40 20.07 1.75
CA MET A 200 0.43 20.21 0.29
C MET A 200 -0.84 19.61 -0.33
N PRO A 201 -1.50 20.29 -1.28
CA PRO A 201 -2.62 19.72 -2.03
C PRO A 201 -2.24 18.43 -2.74
N GLY A 202 -3.14 17.44 -2.71
CA GLY A 202 -2.88 16.09 -3.26
C GLY A 202 -2.44 16.06 -4.72
N PHE A 203 -2.84 17.06 -5.52
CA PHE A 203 -2.46 17.17 -6.93
C PHE A 203 -0.98 17.48 -7.19
N LEU A 204 -0.25 17.91 -6.17
CA LEU A 204 1.19 18.16 -6.24
C LEU A 204 2.00 16.98 -5.70
N ASN A 205 1.33 15.97 -5.14
CA ASN A 205 2.00 14.82 -4.57
C ASN A 205 2.73 14.02 -5.65
N VAL A 206 3.79 13.32 -5.24
CA VAL A 206 4.38 12.27 -6.06
C VAL A 206 3.69 10.97 -5.69
N GLU A 207 2.92 10.41 -6.61
CA GLU A 207 2.28 9.11 -6.40
C GLU A 207 3.35 8.00 -6.35
N SER A 208 3.38 7.26 -5.25
CA SER A 208 4.16 6.03 -5.10
C SER A 208 3.65 4.97 -6.07
N THR A 209 4.54 4.15 -6.62
CA THR A 209 4.14 3.03 -7.49
C THR A 209 4.21 1.69 -6.77
N SER A 210 3.26 0.80 -7.03
CA SER A 210 3.30 -0.59 -6.55
C SER A 210 3.81 -1.57 -7.61
N ALA A 211 4.25 -2.77 -7.19
CA ALA A 211 4.67 -3.82 -8.13
C ALA A 211 3.53 -4.23 -9.08
N GLY A 212 2.28 -4.22 -8.61
CA GLY A 212 1.11 -4.49 -9.44
C GLY A 212 0.94 -3.43 -10.53
N GLU A 213 1.04 -2.14 -10.18
CA GLU A 213 0.98 -1.04 -11.15
C GLU A 213 2.10 -1.11 -12.18
N MET A 214 3.31 -1.43 -11.75
CA MET A 214 4.44 -1.61 -12.67
C MET A 214 4.20 -2.74 -13.66
N PHE A 215 3.56 -3.83 -13.24
CA PHE A 215 3.12 -4.86 -14.18
C PHE A 215 2.12 -4.31 -15.18
N LEU A 216 1.07 -3.62 -14.71
CA LEU A 216 0.06 -3.02 -15.58
C LEU A 216 0.65 -2.07 -16.61
N GLY A 217 1.56 -1.18 -16.16
CA GLY A 217 2.17 -0.19 -17.03
C GLY A 217 3.24 -0.74 -17.97
N ALA A 218 3.76 -1.94 -17.72
CA ALA A 218 4.72 -2.57 -18.61
C ALA A 218 4.10 -3.47 -19.68
N ILE A 219 2.81 -3.85 -19.58
CA ILE A 219 2.14 -4.73 -20.57
C ILE A 219 2.23 -4.16 -21.98
N ILE A 220 1.79 -2.90 -22.17
CA ILE A 220 1.75 -2.29 -23.51
C ILE A 220 3.18 -2.10 -24.07
N PRO A 221 4.14 -1.49 -23.33
CA PRO A 221 5.53 -1.41 -23.77
C PRO A 221 6.17 -2.76 -24.08
N GLY A 222 5.93 -3.78 -23.26
CA GLY A 222 6.44 -5.13 -23.48
C GLY A 222 5.89 -5.77 -24.76
N LEU A 223 4.57 -5.69 -24.98
CA LEU A 223 3.93 -6.18 -26.21
C LEU A 223 4.38 -5.38 -27.44
N LEU A 224 4.60 -4.07 -27.31
CA LEU A 224 5.16 -3.24 -28.37
C LEU A 224 6.55 -3.77 -28.80
N LEU A 225 7.44 -4.09 -27.86
CA LEU A 225 8.76 -4.64 -28.18
C LEU A 225 8.67 -6.02 -28.84
N VAL A 226 7.81 -6.91 -28.34
CA VAL A 226 7.55 -8.22 -28.98
C VAL A 226 7.09 -8.03 -30.42
N PHE A 227 6.16 -7.10 -30.65
CA PHE A 227 5.65 -6.78 -31.97
C PHE A 227 6.75 -6.22 -32.88
N LEU A 228 7.55 -5.25 -32.40
CA LEU A 228 8.67 -4.69 -33.16
C LEU A 228 9.69 -5.76 -33.57
N TYR A 229 10.01 -6.70 -32.67
CA TYR A 229 10.93 -7.80 -32.97
C TYR A 229 10.34 -8.77 -34.00
N ALA A 230 9.09 -9.20 -33.81
CA ALA A 230 8.43 -10.10 -34.75
C ALA A 230 8.27 -9.46 -36.14
N ALA A 231 7.89 -8.18 -36.19
CA ALA A 231 7.79 -7.40 -37.41
C ALA A 231 9.14 -7.28 -38.12
N TYR A 232 10.22 -7.00 -37.38
CA TYR A 232 11.57 -6.96 -37.94
C TYR A 232 11.98 -8.31 -38.53
N VAL A 233 11.76 -9.42 -37.83
CA VAL A 233 12.08 -10.76 -38.34
C VAL A 233 11.32 -11.06 -39.63
N LEU A 234 10.03 -10.73 -39.68
CA LEU A 234 9.20 -10.89 -40.88
C LEU A 234 9.69 -10.02 -42.05
N ILE A 235 9.90 -8.73 -41.81
CA ILE A 235 10.38 -7.78 -42.82
C ILE A 235 11.75 -8.21 -43.35
N HIS A 236 12.69 -8.56 -42.45
CA HIS A 236 14.03 -9.01 -42.82
C HIS A 236 13.98 -10.30 -43.66
N ALA A 237 13.11 -11.25 -43.31
CA ALA A 237 12.95 -12.50 -44.06
C ALA A 237 12.34 -12.28 -45.47
N ILE A 238 11.46 -11.28 -45.63
CA ILE A 238 10.84 -10.93 -46.91
C ILE A 238 11.85 -10.22 -47.83
N PHE A 239 12.60 -9.24 -47.31
CA PHE A 239 13.54 -8.44 -48.11
C PHE A 239 14.85 -9.18 -48.39
N ILE A 240 15.40 -9.89 -47.41
CA ILE A 240 16.65 -10.65 -47.56
C ILE A 240 16.32 -12.11 -47.80
N LYS A 241 16.13 -12.45 -49.09
CA LYS A 241 15.88 -13.83 -49.52
C LYS A 241 16.99 -14.76 -49.00
N ASN A 242 16.61 -15.95 -48.52
CA ASN A 242 17.45 -16.99 -47.93
C ASN A 242 18.03 -16.70 -46.52
N SER A 243 17.73 -15.56 -45.88
CA SER A 243 18.18 -15.29 -44.51
C SER A 243 17.45 -16.13 -43.44
N ALA A 244 16.16 -16.39 -43.67
CA ALA A 244 15.28 -17.14 -42.77
C ALA A 244 14.21 -17.90 -43.58
N PRO A 245 14.56 -19.04 -44.18
CA PRO A 245 13.65 -19.77 -45.07
C PRO A 245 12.46 -20.36 -44.30
N ALA A 246 11.34 -20.51 -44.99
CA ALA A 246 10.17 -21.20 -44.48
C ALA A 246 10.42 -22.71 -44.35
N ILE A 247 9.91 -23.31 -43.27
CA ILE A 247 9.95 -24.75 -43.03
C ILE A 247 8.61 -25.34 -43.48
N PRO A 248 8.56 -26.10 -44.59
CA PRO A 248 7.31 -26.62 -45.12
C PRO A 248 6.64 -27.57 -44.11
N ASN A 249 5.42 -27.23 -43.68
CA ASN A 249 4.61 -28.09 -42.84
C ASN A 249 3.97 -29.20 -43.70
N LYS A 250 4.64 -30.36 -43.75
CA LYS A 250 4.24 -31.52 -44.59
C LYS A 250 2.87 -32.13 -44.22
N LYS A 251 2.28 -31.81 -43.06
CA LYS A 251 1.03 -32.40 -42.57
C LYS A 251 -0.18 -31.43 -42.61
N GLY A 252 -0.02 -30.18 -43.06
CA GLY A 252 -1.12 -29.22 -43.08
C GLY A 252 -1.62 -28.78 -41.70
N PHE A 253 -2.75 -28.07 -41.66
CA PHE A 253 -3.39 -27.52 -40.44
C PHE A 253 -4.65 -28.30 -40.06
N ASP A 254 -4.49 -29.58 -39.74
CA ASP A 254 -5.61 -30.47 -39.42
C ASP A 254 -6.21 -30.21 -38.02
N LYS A 255 -7.39 -30.79 -37.74
CA LYS A 255 -8.04 -30.71 -36.42
C LYS A 255 -7.13 -31.18 -35.29
N GLU A 256 -6.36 -32.25 -35.50
CA GLU A 256 -5.39 -32.76 -34.51
C GLU A 256 -4.26 -31.75 -34.24
N PHE A 257 -3.83 -31.01 -35.26
CA PHE A 257 -2.83 -29.97 -35.11
C PHE A 257 -3.35 -28.83 -34.23
N TRP A 258 -4.57 -28.35 -34.47
CA TRP A 258 -5.18 -27.30 -33.64
C TRP A 258 -5.42 -27.76 -32.19
N ILE A 259 -5.79 -29.03 -31.98
CA ILE A 259 -5.89 -29.60 -30.62
C ILE A 259 -4.52 -29.61 -29.94
N LYS A 260 -3.45 -29.99 -30.66
CA LYS A 260 -2.07 -29.95 -30.14
C LYS A 260 -1.60 -28.53 -29.83
N VAL A 261 -1.87 -27.57 -30.71
CA VAL A 261 -1.55 -26.14 -30.50
C VAL A 261 -2.27 -25.63 -29.26
N SER A 262 -3.58 -25.84 -29.16
CA SER A 262 -4.39 -25.41 -28.03
C SER A 262 -3.92 -26.06 -26.72
N SER A 263 -3.74 -27.38 -26.69
CA SER A 263 -3.28 -28.10 -25.48
C SER A 263 -1.85 -27.75 -25.03
N THR A 264 -1.02 -27.19 -25.91
CA THR A 264 0.35 -26.77 -25.59
C THR A 264 0.45 -25.30 -25.19
N LEU A 265 -0.25 -24.41 -25.91
CA LEU A 265 -0.21 -22.96 -25.69
C LEU A 265 -1.14 -22.52 -24.56
N LEU A 266 -2.36 -23.08 -24.49
CA LEU A 266 -3.40 -22.60 -23.59
C LEU A 266 -3.00 -22.67 -22.12
N PRO A 267 -2.36 -23.73 -21.59
CA PRO A 267 -2.09 -23.80 -20.15
C PRO A 267 -1.10 -22.74 -19.64
N PRO A 268 0.08 -22.49 -20.26
CA PRO A 268 0.97 -21.40 -19.84
C PRO A 268 0.34 -20.02 -19.99
N VAL A 269 -0.37 -19.77 -21.08
CA VAL A 269 -1.04 -18.50 -21.33
C VAL A 269 -2.16 -18.27 -20.30
N LEU A 270 -2.98 -19.28 -20.02
CA LEU A 270 -4.02 -19.24 -19.00
C LEU A 270 -3.42 -19.02 -17.61
N LEU A 271 -2.30 -19.66 -17.28
CA LEU A 271 -1.60 -19.43 -16.01
C LEU A 271 -1.17 -17.97 -15.87
N ILE A 272 -0.57 -17.38 -16.91
CA ILE A 272 -0.20 -15.96 -16.91
C ILE A 272 -1.43 -15.07 -16.78
N PHE A 273 -2.53 -15.36 -17.48
CA PHE A 273 -3.78 -14.59 -17.35
C PHE A 273 -4.43 -14.74 -15.98
N VAL A 274 -4.34 -15.90 -15.33
CA VAL A 274 -4.86 -16.09 -13.98
C VAL A 274 -4.02 -15.28 -12.99
N VAL A 275 -2.69 -15.33 -13.10
CA VAL A 275 -1.76 -14.57 -12.26
C VAL A 275 -1.93 -13.07 -12.47
N LEU A 276 -1.75 -12.57 -13.70
CA LEU A 276 -1.90 -11.14 -14.01
C LEU A 276 -3.35 -10.66 -13.84
N GLY A 277 -4.34 -11.50 -14.18
CA GLY A 277 -5.76 -11.20 -14.03
C GLY A 277 -6.16 -11.02 -12.56
N SER A 278 -5.65 -11.88 -11.66
CA SER A 278 -5.89 -11.72 -10.22
C SER A 278 -5.30 -10.42 -9.65
N ILE A 279 -4.18 -9.94 -10.19
CA ILE A 279 -3.62 -8.61 -9.88
C ILE A 279 -4.50 -7.51 -10.49
N LEU A 280 -4.86 -7.63 -11.77
CA LEU A 280 -5.67 -6.67 -12.55
C LEU A 280 -7.05 -6.39 -11.95
N PHE A 281 -7.74 -7.44 -11.52
CA PHE A 281 -9.07 -7.36 -10.93
C PHE A 281 -9.03 -7.08 -9.42
N GLY A 282 -7.84 -6.86 -8.84
CA GLY A 282 -7.67 -6.61 -7.40
C GLY A 282 -8.06 -7.79 -6.51
N VAL A 283 -8.12 -9.01 -7.08
CA VAL A 283 -8.49 -10.24 -6.35
C VAL A 283 -7.32 -10.71 -5.48
N ALA A 284 -6.09 -10.52 -5.95
CA ALA A 284 -4.87 -10.95 -5.27
C ALA A 284 -3.79 -9.87 -5.36
N THR A 285 -3.04 -9.70 -4.26
CA THR A 285 -1.79 -8.93 -4.24
C THR A 285 -0.67 -9.66 -4.98
N VAL A 286 0.45 -8.99 -5.26
CA VAL A 286 1.55 -9.57 -6.08
C VAL A 286 2.15 -10.85 -5.47
N ASN A 287 2.29 -10.92 -4.15
CA ASN A 287 2.72 -12.13 -3.44
C ASN A 287 1.69 -13.27 -3.51
N GLN A 288 0.39 -12.98 -3.35
CA GLN A 288 -0.69 -13.95 -3.49
C GLN A 288 -0.80 -14.49 -4.93
N ALA A 289 -0.68 -13.60 -5.92
CA ALA A 289 -0.63 -13.97 -7.33
C ALA A 289 0.60 -14.82 -7.66
N GLY A 290 1.75 -14.52 -7.05
CA GLY A 290 2.95 -15.35 -7.11
C GLY A 290 2.72 -16.76 -6.57
N ALA A 291 1.98 -16.90 -5.47
CA ALA A 291 1.62 -18.22 -4.91
C ALA A 291 0.70 -19.00 -5.86
N ILE A 292 -0.29 -18.34 -6.47
CA ILE A 292 -1.16 -18.94 -7.50
C ILE A 292 -0.31 -19.43 -8.68
N GLY A 293 0.67 -18.64 -9.12
CA GLY A 293 1.63 -19.01 -10.17
C GLY A 293 2.51 -20.21 -9.80
N ALA A 294 3.07 -20.24 -8.60
CA ALA A 294 3.90 -21.34 -8.10
C ALA A 294 3.10 -22.66 -7.98
N LEU A 295 1.87 -22.61 -7.47
CA LEU A 295 0.99 -23.77 -7.40
C LEU A 295 0.56 -24.22 -8.80
N GLY A 296 0.13 -23.29 -9.66
CA GLY A 296 -0.33 -23.58 -11.02
C GLY A 296 0.76 -24.18 -11.91
N SER A 297 1.99 -23.66 -11.85
CA SER A 297 3.14 -24.21 -12.56
C SER A 297 3.52 -25.61 -12.06
N THR A 298 3.42 -25.88 -10.76
CA THR A 298 3.65 -27.23 -10.19
C THR A 298 2.59 -28.23 -10.66
N VAL A 299 1.31 -27.84 -10.64
CA VAL A 299 0.22 -28.66 -11.20
C VAL A 299 0.46 -28.92 -12.68
N MET A 300 0.96 -27.92 -13.43
CA MET A 300 1.28 -28.07 -14.85
C MET A 300 2.45 -29.04 -15.09
N ALA A 301 3.54 -28.89 -14.34
CA ALA A 301 4.69 -29.77 -14.41
C ALA A 301 4.32 -31.22 -14.04
N SER A 302 3.37 -31.43 -13.13
CA SER A 302 2.99 -32.76 -12.65
C SER A 302 2.46 -33.70 -13.73
N TYR A 303 1.64 -33.20 -14.67
CA TYR A 303 1.13 -34.02 -15.78
C TYR A 303 2.14 -34.07 -16.93
N LYS A 304 2.98 -33.05 -17.08
CA LYS A 304 3.96 -32.97 -18.16
C LYS A 304 5.15 -33.91 -17.97
N LEU A 305 5.60 -34.06 -16.73
CA LEU A 305 6.71 -34.92 -16.33
C LEU A 305 6.32 -36.40 -16.18
N TYR A 306 5.02 -36.72 -16.22
CA TYR A 306 4.49 -38.08 -16.15
C TYR A 306 3.72 -38.46 -17.44
N PRO A 307 4.33 -38.38 -18.63
CA PRO A 307 3.63 -38.71 -19.87
C PRO A 307 3.23 -40.20 -19.90
N ASN A 308 2.08 -40.49 -20.52
CA ASN A 308 1.63 -41.84 -20.89
C ASN A 308 1.40 -42.83 -19.72
N LYS A 309 1.11 -42.35 -18.50
CA LYS A 309 0.73 -43.20 -17.36
C LYS A 309 -0.77 -43.10 -17.03
N LYS A 310 -1.37 -44.16 -16.48
CA LYS A 310 -2.74 -44.11 -15.95
C LYS A 310 -2.79 -42.99 -14.90
N HIS A 311 -3.81 -42.15 -14.94
CA HIS A 311 -3.97 -40.97 -14.07
C HIS A 311 -3.04 -39.77 -14.37
N THR A 312 -2.52 -39.60 -15.58
CA THR A 312 -1.66 -38.44 -15.95
C THR A 312 -2.32 -37.09 -15.61
N TYR A 313 -3.53 -36.84 -16.10
CA TYR A 313 -4.24 -35.56 -15.92
C TYR A 313 -5.09 -35.46 -14.64
N THR A 314 -5.17 -36.51 -13.82
CA THR A 314 -6.12 -36.52 -12.70
C THR A 314 -5.85 -35.46 -11.63
N PRO A 315 -4.60 -35.15 -11.20
CA PRO A 315 -4.39 -34.08 -10.24
C PRO A 315 -4.87 -32.75 -10.82
N THR A 316 -4.52 -32.45 -12.06
CA THR A 316 -4.95 -31.24 -12.76
C THR A 316 -6.48 -31.14 -12.85
N ILE A 317 -7.17 -32.21 -13.24
CA ILE A 317 -8.64 -32.23 -13.30
C ILE A 317 -9.25 -31.96 -11.92
N ILE A 318 -8.77 -32.62 -10.86
CA ILE A 318 -9.24 -32.41 -9.49
C ILE A 318 -9.00 -30.96 -9.05
N ALA A 319 -7.81 -30.41 -9.32
CA ALA A 319 -7.49 -29.02 -8.97
C ALA A 319 -8.39 -28.03 -9.72
N THR A 320 -8.66 -28.26 -11.00
CA THR A 320 -9.46 -27.37 -11.83
C THR A 320 -10.94 -27.40 -11.39
N ILE A 321 -11.51 -28.59 -11.20
CA ILE A 321 -12.89 -28.76 -10.71
C ILE A 321 -13.05 -28.16 -9.32
N SER A 322 -12.09 -28.41 -8.42
CA SER A 322 -12.14 -27.87 -7.06
C SER A 322 -12.04 -26.34 -7.05
N SER A 323 -11.15 -25.76 -7.86
CA SER A 323 -11.01 -24.30 -7.96
C SER A 323 -12.26 -23.64 -8.54
N ILE A 324 -12.86 -24.22 -9.59
CA ILE A 324 -14.11 -23.74 -10.19
C ILE A 324 -15.26 -23.88 -9.19
N GLY A 325 -15.35 -25.02 -8.48
CA GLY A 325 -16.36 -25.25 -7.45
C GLY A 325 -16.29 -24.22 -6.33
N ILE A 326 -15.08 -23.94 -5.82
CA ILE A 326 -14.84 -22.90 -4.80
C ILE A 326 -15.24 -21.52 -5.34
N LEU A 327 -14.85 -21.18 -6.57
CA LEU A 327 -15.20 -19.89 -7.20
C LEU A 327 -16.71 -19.70 -7.35
N ILE A 328 -17.42 -20.71 -7.87
CA ILE A 328 -18.88 -20.65 -8.05
C ILE A 328 -19.58 -20.50 -6.71
N LEU A 329 -19.17 -21.27 -5.69
CA LEU A 329 -19.76 -21.19 -4.35
C LEU A 329 -19.45 -19.84 -3.69
N HIS A 330 -18.25 -19.30 -3.88
CA HIS A 330 -17.87 -17.99 -3.36
C HIS A 330 -18.75 -16.88 -3.93
N PHE A 331 -18.90 -16.81 -5.26
CA PHE A 331 -19.71 -15.78 -5.92
C PHE A 331 -21.22 -15.97 -5.73
N SER A 332 -21.70 -17.21 -5.62
CA SER A 332 -23.14 -17.49 -5.53
C SER A 332 -23.69 -17.38 -4.11
N LEU A 333 -22.92 -17.78 -3.08
CA LEU A 333 -23.44 -17.96 -1.72
C LEU A 333 -22.88 -16.99 -0.68
N ASN A 334 -21.98 -16.05 -1.05
CA ASN A 334 -21.33 -15.10 -0.15
C ASN A 334 -20.86 -15.80 1.16
N LEU A 335 -20.15 -16.91 0.98
CA LEU A 335 -19.72 -17.77 2.09
C LEU A 335 -18.71 -17.03 2.97
N ASN A 336 -19.18 -16.56 4.13
CA ASN A 336 -18.34 -16.03 5.19
C ASN A 336 -18.55 -16.89 6.44
N ILE A 337 -17.48 -17.57 6.87
CA ILE A 337 -17.48 -18.49 8.02
C ILE A 337 -18.01 -17.81 9.28
N LYS A 338 -17.77 -16.50 9.43
CA LYS A 338 -18.21 -15.71 10.59
C LYS A 338 -19.64 -15.19 10.51
N ASN A 339 -20.33 -15.35 9.37
CA ASN A 339 -21.64 -14.76 9.11
C ASN A 339 -22.63 -15.77 8.51
N ILE A 340 -22.54 -17.03 8.93
CA ILE A 340 -23.44 -18.10 8.49
C ILE A 340 -24.75 -17.96 9.28
N THR A 341 -25.84 -17.64 8.59
CA THR A 341 -27.17 -17.47 9.21
C THR A 341 -28.18 -18.52 8.76
N ASN A 342 -27.92 -19.22 7.65
CA ASN A 342 -28.88 -20.14 7.01
C ASN A 342 -28.30 -21.54 6.78
N ASN A 343 -29.15 -22.59 6.86
CA ASN A 343 -28.77 -23.98 6.54
C ASN A 343 -28.21 -24.15 5.12
N TYR A 344 -28.68 -23.34 4.15
CA TYR A 344 -28.12 -23.33 2.79
C TYR A 344 -26.66 -22.86 2.73
N GLN A 345 -26.28 -21.88 3.58
CA GLN A 345 -24.90 -21.41 3.67
C GLN A 345 -24.02 -22.43 4.40
N LEU A 346 -24.58 -23.15 5.38
CA LEU A 346 -23.89 -24.26 6.05
C LEU A 346 -23.61 -25.41 5.07
N ILE A 347 -24.58 -25.79 4.25
CA ILE A 347 -24.40 -26.78 3.18
C ILE A 347 -23.36 -26.26 2.17
N GLY A 348 -23.46 -25.00 1.77
CA GLY A 348 -22.48 -24.34 0.90
C GLY A 348 -21.05 -24.37 1.47
N LEU A 349 -20.90 -24.15 2.79
CA LEU A 349 -19.62 -24.26 3.48
C LEU A 349 -19.10 -25.71 3.49
N ALA A 350 -19.96 -26.69 3.79
CA ALA A 350 -19.57 -28.10 3.81
C ALA A 350 -19.09 -28.56 2.42
N VAL A 351 -19.81 -28.19 1.36
CA VAL A 351 -19.42 -28.48 -0.03
C VAL A 351 -18.12 -27.75 -0.40
N SER A 352 -17.98 -26.48 0.00
CA SER A 352 -16.73 -25.72 -0.21
C SER A 352 -15.55 -26.39 0.50
N THR A 353 -15.74 -26.89 1.71
CA THR A 353 -14.71 -27.61 2.48
C THR A 353 -14.28 -28.89 1.77
N ILE A 354 -15.22 -29.64 1.18
CA ILE A 354 -14.90 -30.81 0.36
C ILE A 354 -14.04 -30.42 -0.84
N PHE A 355 -14.38 -29.34 -1.55
CA PHE A 355 -13.55 -28.85 -2.66
C PHE A 355 -12.17 -28.38 -2.19
N VAL A 356 -12.06 -27.73 -1.04
CA VAL A 356 -10.76 -27.33 -0.47
C VAL A 356 -9.90 -28.56 -0.14
N ILE A 357 -10.48 -29.59 0.48
CA ILE A 357 -9.77 -30.85 0.76
C ILE A 357 -9.31 -31.52 -0.54
N ALA A 358 -10.19 -31.58 -1.55
CA ALA A 358 -9.86 -32.14 -2.85
C ALA A 358 -8.73 -31.35 -3.56
N LEU A 359 -8.75 -30.02 -3.45
CA LEU A 359 -7.69 -29.16 -3.95
C LEU A 359 -6.35 -29.44 -3.26
N ILE A 360 -6.33 -29.54 -1.93
CA ILE A 360 -5.13 -29.85 -1.15
C ILE A 360 -4.57 -31.22 -1.56
N ILE A 361 -5.42 -32.25 -1.66
CA ILE A 361 -5.00 -33.59 -2.09
C ILE A 361 -4.36 -33.53 -3.49
N SER A 362 -4.96 -32.78 -4.41
CA SER A 362 -4.41 -32.60 -5.76
C SER A 362 -3.05 -31.89 -5.75
N LEU A 363 -2.90 -30.83 -4.94
CA LEU A 363 -1.65 -30.10 -4.82
C LEU A 363 -0.55 -31.00 -4.24
N VAL A 364 -0.82 -31.69 -3.12
CA VAL A 364 0.12 -32.63 -2.51
C VAL A 364 0.53 -33.73 -3.51
N TRP A 365 -0.43 -34.27 -4.27
CA TRP A 365 -0.13 -35.25 -5.30
C TRP A 365 0.74 -34.67 -6.42
N SER A 366 0.49 -33.42 -6.83
CA SER A 366 1.27 -32.72 -7.86
C SER A 366 2.72 -32.50 -7.39
N PHE A 367 2.92 -32.00 -6.17
CA PHE A 367 4.25 -31.84 -5.56
C PHE A 367 4.98 -33.18 -5.45
N TRP A 368 4.30 -34.23 -5.00
CA TRP A 368 4.90 -35.56 -4.87
C TRP A 368 5.36 -36.13 -6.23
N ARG A 369 4.59 -35.90 -7.31
CA ARG A 369 5.00 -36.27 -8.66
C ARG A 369 6.22 -35.48 -9.11
N VAL A 370 6.21 -34.16 -8.97
CA VAL A 370 7.35 -33.31 -9.39
C VAL A 370 8.61 -33.64 -8.57
N TYR A 371 8.47 -34.04 -7.31
CA TYR A 371 9.57 -34.56 -6.51
C TYR A 371 10.14 -35.87 -7.06
N LYS A 372 9.27 -36.84 -7.39
CA LYS A 372 9.68 -38.16 -7.87
C LYS A 372 10.17 -38.16 -9.32
N ALA A 373 9.79 -37.17 -10.14
CA ALA A 373 10.28 -37.01 -11.50
C ALA A 373 11.61 -36.24 -11.53
N GLU A 374 12.71 -36.94 -11.83
CA GLU A 374 14.03 -36.37 -12.13
C GLU A 374 14.57 -35.40 -11.04
N ASP A 375 14.13 -35.55 -9.77
CA ASP A 375 14.45 -34.64 -8.66
C ASP A 375 14.21 -33.15 -8.96
N ILE A 376 13.27 -32.84 -9.87
CA ILE A 376 13.03 -31.48 -10.37
C ILE A 376 12.63 -30.55 -9.23
N LEU A 377 11.80 -31.02 -8.28
CA LEU A 377 11.42 -30.20 -7.13
C LEU A 377 12.63 -29.77 -6.30
N LYS A 378 13.59 -30.68 -6.05
CA LYS A 378 14.81 -30.40 -5.29
C LYS A 378 15.68 -29.41 -6.03
N TYR A 379 15.84 -29.60 -7.34
CA TYR A 379 16.58 -28.67 -8.18
C TYR A 379 15.95 -27.27 -8.15
N VAL A 380 14.65 -27.16 -8.43
CA VAL A 380 13.96 -25.88 -8.51
C VAL A 380 13.97 -25.15 -7.16
N THR A 381 13.69 -25.84 -6.06
CA THR A 381 13.74 -25.22 -4.72
C THR A 381 15.14 -24.74 -4.34
N THR A 382 16.18 -25.51 -4.68
CA THR A 382 17.58 -25.12 -4.43
C THR A 382 17.96 -23.89 -5.25
N GLU A 383 17.66 -23.88 -6.55
CA GLU A 383 17.95 -22.75 -7.44
C GLU A 383 17.14 -21.50 -7.08
N THR A 384 15.86 -21.66 -6.70
CA THR A 384 15.06 -20.56 -6.17
C THR A 384 15.71 -19.98 -4.93
N ALA A 385 16.15 -20.83 -3.99
CA ALA A 385 16.80 -20.37 -2.76
C ALA A 385 18.12 -19.65 -3.05
N LEU A 386 18.95 -20.19 -3.96
CA LEU A 386 20.23 -19.57 -4.36
C LEU A 386 20.02 -18.21 -5.03
N THR A 387 19.12 -18.15 -6.02
CA THR A 387 18.82 -16.91 -6.75
C THR A 387 18.23 -15.85 -5.82
N THR A 388 17.31 -16.26 -4.95
CA THR A 388 16.69 -15.37 -3.96
C THR A 388 17.71 -14.87 -2.94
N THR A 389 18.60 -15.74 -2.46
CA THR A 389 19.68 -15.36 -1.53
C THR A 389 20.63 -14.35 -2.18
N MET A 390 21.00 -14.57 -3.45
CA MET A 390 21.81 -13.61 -4.21
C MET A 390 21.12 -12.24 -4.30
N VAL A 391 19.85 -12.20 -4.72
CA VAL A 391 19.05 -10.96 -4.82
C VAL A 391 19.00 -10.25 -3.46
N PHE A 392 18.76 -10.98 -2.37
CA PHE A 392 18.65 -10.40 -1.04
C PHE A 392 19.99 -9.89 -0.49
N ILE A 393 21.09 -10.63 -0.67
CA ILE A 393 22.42 -10.14 -0.27
C ILE A 393 22.79 -8.86 -1.03
N ILE A 394 22.41 -8.75 -2.30
CA ILE A 394 22.61 -7.53 -3.09
C ILE A 394 21.77 -6.37 -2.55
N LEU A 395 20.48 -6.59 -2.28
CA LEU A 395 19.58 -5.59 -1.68
C LEU A 395 20.13 -5.05 -0.36
N ILE A 396 20.62 -5.97 0.48
CA ILE A 396 21.31 -5.72 1.75
C ILE A 396 22.59 -4.90 1.52
N GLY A 397 23.42 -5.32 0.58
CA GLY A 397 24.72 -4.73 0.31
C GLY A 397 24.64 -3.29 -0.20
N ALA A 398 23.64 -3.02 -1.03
CA ALA A 398 23.37 -1.71 -1.57
C ALA A 398 22.93 -0.70 -0.50
N ALA A 399 22.21 -1.12 0.55
CA ALA A 399 21.84 -0.22 1.65
C ALA A 399 23.07 0.39 2.35
N MET A 400 24.12 -0.41 2.55
CA MET A 400 25.40 0.04 3.13
C MET A 400 26.16 0.96 2.17
N LEU A 401 26.20 0.62 0.88
CA LEU A 401 26.85 1.47 -0.13
C LEU A 401 26.14 2.82 -0.26
N THR A 402 24.80 2.84 -0.29
CA THR A 402 23.99 4.06 -0.34
C THR A 402 24.21 4.91 0.90
N ALA A 403 24.32 4.30 2.09
CA ALA A 403 24.66 5.03 3.31
C ALA A 403 26.06 5.66 3.23
N ALA A 404 27.08 4.92 2.77
CA ALA A 404 28.43 5.47 2.57
C ALA A 404 28.42 6.63 1.56
N PHE A 405 27.75 6.44 0.42
CA PHE A 405 27.63 7.46 -0.62
C PHE A 405 26.95 8.73 -0.12
N ARG A 406 25.84 8.59 0.63
CA ARG A 406 25.16 9.71 1.30
C ARG A 406 26.02 10.38 2.36
N GLY A 407 26.78 9.59 3.12
CA GLY A 407 27.68 10.11 4.14
C GLY A 407 28.76 11.03 3.60
N PHE A 408 29.28 10.73 2.41
CA PHE A 408 30.21 11.58 1.69
C PHE A 408 29.55 12.74 0.93
N GLY A 409 28.22 12.88 0.99
CA GLY A 409 27.51 13.94 0.28
C GLY A 409 27.20 13.66 -1.18
N GLY A 410 27.22 12.40 -1.60
CA GLY A 410 27.01 12.03 -3.00
C GLY A 410 25.67 12.51 -3.57
N ASP A 411 24.61 12.53 -2.76
CA ASP A 411 23.28 13.02 -3.17
C ASP A 411 23.31 14.51 -3.52
N GLU A 412 24.06 15.34 -2.78
CA GLU A 412 24.21 16.77 -3.06
C GLU A 412 25.03 17.01 -4.32
N VAL A 413 26.11 16.24 -4.52
CA VAL A 413 26.94 16.32 -5.71
C VAL A 413 26.13 15.99 -6.97
N ILE A 414 25.39 14.88 -6.96
CA ILE A 414 24.54 14.49 -8.09
C ILE A 414 23.42 15.50 -8.31
N THR A 415 22.76 15.95 -7.23
CA THR A 415 21.69 16.95 -7.34
C THR A 415 22.19 18.25 -7.96
N ASN A 416 23.35 18.75 -7.51
CA ASN A 416 23.93 19.98 -8.03
C ASN A 416 24.42 19.81 -9.47
N PHE A 417 25.03 18.66 -9.80
CA PHE A 417 25.40 18.34 -11.18
C PHE A 417 24.18 18.37 -12.11
N LEU A 418 23.09 17.67 -11.75
CA LEU A 418 21.87 17.63 -12.56
C LEU A 418 21.18 18.99 -12.65
N LYS A 419 21.12 19.76 -11.56
CA LYS A 419 20.49 21.11 -11.56
C LYS A 419 21.25 22.14 -12.38
N ASN A 420 22.57 21.99 -12.50
CA ASN A 420 23.40 22.91 -13.29
C ASN A 420 23.37 22.63 -14.80
N LEU A 421 22.76 21.52 -15.23
CA LEU A 421 22.64 21.21 -16.65
C LEU A 421 21.64 22.15 -17.34
N PRO A 422 22.01 22.79 -18.47
CA PRO A 422 21.07 23.57 -19.26
C PRO A 422 20.03 22.65 -19.91
N GLY A 423 18.74 23.05 -19.91
CA GLY A 423 17.68 22.32 -20.60
C GLY A 423 16.69 21.54 -19.71
N GLY A 424 16.60 21.89 -18.43
CA GLY A 424 15.50 21.49 -17.53
C GLY A 424 15.38 19.98 -17.30
N PHE A 425 14.18 19.53 -16.96
CA PHE A 425 13.90 18.12 -16.67
C PHE A 425 14.36 17.17 -17.78
N TRP A 426 14.08 17.49 -19.04
CA TRP A 426 14.37 16.56 -20.15
C TRP A 426 15.86 16.30 -20.33
N THR A 427 16.71 17.31 -20.11
CA THR A 427 18.16 17.12 -20.18
C THR A 427 18.65 16.26 -19.02
N GLN A 428 18.16 16.50 -17.80
CA GLN A 428 18.45 15.67 -16.64
C GLN A 428 18.02 14.22 -16.89
N PHE A 429 16.81 14.02 -17.40
CA PHE A 429 16.28 12.71 -17.73
C PHE A 429 17.14 11.96 -18.75
N TRP A 430 17.52 12.57 -19.87
CA TRP A 430 18.36 11.92 -20.88
C TRP A 430 19.76 11.59 -20.36
N VAL A 431 20.37 12.48 -19.57
CA VAL A 431 21.67 12.21 -18.95
C VAL A 431 21.58 11.02 -17.99
N VAL A 432 20.52 10.96 -17.18
CA VAL A 432 20.28 9.85 -16.27
C VAL A 432 20.04 8.54 -17.02
N MET A 433 19.20 8.55 -18.06
CA MET A 433 18.98 7.37 -18.90
C MET A 433 20.29 6.91 -19.55
N PHE A 434 21.12 7.84 -20.02
CA PHE A 434 22.43 7.50 -20.57
C PHE A 434 23.37 6.89 -19.53
N ILE A 435 23.41 7.43 -18.30
CA ILE A 435 24.22 6.86 -17.21
C ILE A 435 23.75 5.44 -16.86
N ILE A 436 22.43 5.23 -16.73
CA ILE A 436 21.85 3.91 -16.48
C ILE A 436 22.21 2.93 -17.60
N PHE A 437 22.15 3.40 -18.85
CA PHE A 437 22.51 2.61 -20.03
C PHE A 437 23.98 2.17 -20.00
N ILE A 438 24.92 3.05 -19.66
CA ILE A 438 26.34 2.70 -19.56
C ILE A 438 26.62 1.80 -18.35
N LEU A 439 25.98 2.05 -17.21
CA LEU A 439 26.18 1.25 -16.00
C LEU A 439 25.73 -0.19 -16.19
N GLY A 440 24.66 -0.43 -16.95
CA GLY A 440 24.19 -1.79 -17.25
C GLY A 440 25.10 -2.60 -18.16
N PHE A 441 26.22 -2.05 -18.64
CA PHE A 441 27.26 -2.85 -19.28
C PHE A 441 28.07 -3.64 -18.26
N PHE A 442 28.22 -3.10 -17.05
CA PHE A 442 29.13 -3.64 -16.04
C PHE A 442 28.41 -4.26 -14.85
N ILE A 443 27.19 -3.82 -14.62
CA ILE A 443 26.43 -4.09 -13.41
C ILE A 443 25.08 -4.71 -13.82
N ASP A 444 24.65 -5.73 -13.08
CA ASP A 444 23.36 -6.39 -13.33
C ASP A 444 22.19 -5.47 -12.92
N TYR A 445 21.00 -5.75 -13.45
CA TYR A 445 19.85 -4.87 -13.31
C TYR A 445 19.40 -4.73 -11.86
N ILE A 446 19.61 -5.77 -11.03
CA ILE A 446 19.24 -5.74 -9.61
C ILE A 446 20.00 -4.62 -8.91
N GLU A 447 21.31 -4.54 -9.14
CA GLU A 447 22.20 -3.57 -8.54
C GLU A 447 21.90 -2.16 -9.04
N ILE A 448 21.61 -1.98 -10.32
CA ILE A 448 21.20 -0.66 -10.83
C ILE A 448 19.89 -0.22 -10.19
N ALA A 449 18.91 -1.13 -10.08
CA ALA A 449 17.63 -0.83 -9.46
C ALA A 449 17.80 -0.44 -7.99
N VAL A 450 18.70 -1.05 -7.24
CA VAL A 450 18.86 -0.79 -5.80
C VAL A 450 19.87 0.34 -5.50
N ILE A 451 20.84 0.59 -6.37
CA ILE A 451 21.85 1.63 -6.17
C ILE A 451 21.43 2.92 -6.86
N VAL A 452 21.11 2.86 -8.15
CA VAL A 452 20.96 4.05 -9.00
C VAL A 452 19.57 4.68 -8.84
N VAL A 453 18.51 3.86 -8.79
CA VAL A 453 17.13 4.38 -8.70
C VAL A 453 16.90 5.17 -7.42
N PRO A 454 17.27 4.71 -6.20
CA PRO A 454 17.03 5.48 -4.97
C PRO A 454 17.83 6.79 -4.88
N ILE A 455 18.93 6.90 -5.63
CA ILE A 455 19.74 8.11 -5.69
C ILE A 455 19.13 9.11 -6.67
N ILE A 456 18.77 8.66 -7.87
CA ILE A 456 18.40 9.56 -8.96
C ILE A 456 16.90 9.84 -9.04
N ALA A 457 16.06 8.84 -8.79
CA ALA A 457 14.62 8.98 -8.93
C ALA A 457 14.02 10.07 -8.02
N PRO A 458 14.44 10.24 -6.75
CA PRO A 458 13.90 11.31 -5.92
C PRO A 458 14.17 12.70 -6.49
N ILE A 459 15.35 12.88 -7.11
CA ILE A 459 15.78 14.16 -7.69
C ILE A 459 14.92 14.51 -8.92
N LEU A 460 14.70 13.52 -9.79
CA LEU A 460 13.89 13.71 -11.00
C LEU A 460 12.40 13.88 -10.68
N LEU A 461 11.86 13.05 -9.79
CA LEU A 461 10.45 13.08 -9.41
C LEU A 461 10.11 14.30 -8.55
N ALA A 462 11.06 14.85 -7.78
CA ALA A 462 10.81 16.08 -7.03
C ALA A 462 10.53 17.28 -7.95
N ASN A 463 11.07 17.31 -9.18
CA ASN A 463 10.86 18.41 -10.11
C ASN A 463 9.43 18.39 -10.71
N PRO A 464 8.59 19.41 -10.47
CA PRO A 464 7.21 19.44 -10.96
C PRO A 464 7.08 19.80 -12.45
N GLU A 465 8.14 20.26 -13.13
CA GLU A 465 8.06 20.80 -14.50
C GLU A 465 7.54 19.80 -15.55
N ALA A 466 7.85 18.51 -15.41
CA ALA A 466 7.56 17.53 -16.46
C ALA A 466 6.29 16.69 -16.23
N ASN A 467 5.63 16.83 -15.07
CA ASN A 467 4.43 16.06 -14.70
C ASN A 467 4.52 14.56 -15.07
N VAL A 468 5.67 13.95 -14.76
CA VAL A 468 5.93 12.53 -15.04
C VAL A 468 5.52 11.67 -13.84
N THR A 469 4.96 10.49 -14.12
CA THR A 469 4.62 9.52 -13.09
C THR A 469 5.83 8.66 -12.72
N ALA A 470 5.91 8.24 -11.45
CA ALA A 470 6.89 7.25 -11.02
C ALA A 470 6.78 5.98 -11.87
N LEU A 471 5.57 5.49 -12.12
CA LEU A 471 5.31 4.34 -12.99
C LEU A 471 5.99 4.45 -14.36
N TRP A 472 5.79 5.56 -15.07
CA TRP A 472 6.41 5.76 -16.38
C TRP A 472 7.93 5.77 -16.29
N PHE A 473 8.50 6.43 -15.29
CA PHE A 473 9.94 6.42 -15.05
C PHE A 473 10.47 5.00 -14.79
N GLY A 474 9.77 4.22 -13.97
CA GLY A 474 10.14 2.83 -13.68
C GLY A 474 10.12 1.93 -14.92
N VAL A 475 9.12 2.09 -15.79
CA VAL A 475 9.05 1.39 -17.08
C VAL A 475 10.20 1.80 -18.01
N MET A 476 10.50 3.10 -18.08
CA MET A 476 11.63 3.61 -18.87
C MET A 476 12.97 3.05 -18.40
N VAL A 477 13.17 3.00 -17.07
CA VAL A 477 14.35 2.37 -16.45
C VAL A 477 14.42 0.89 -16.85
N GLY A 478 13.31 0.15 -16.78
CA GLY A 478 13.25 -1.27 -17.19
C GLY A 478 13.62 -1.51 -18.66
N VAL A 479 13.04 -0.75 -19.60
CA VAL A 479 13.36 -0.87 -21.04
C VAL A 479 14.81 -0.47 -21.32
N ASN A 480 15.33 0.54 -20.62
CA ASN A 480 16.70 0.99 -20.78
C ASN A 480 17.71 -0.05 -20.27
N MET A 481 17.47 -0.63 -19.09
CA MET A 481 18.30 -1.72 -18.55
C MET A 481 18.30 -2.95 -19.46
N GLN A 482 17.15 -3.25 -20.08
CA GLN A 482 17.03 -4.31 -21.09
C GLN A 482 17.91 -4.04 -22.32
N THR A 483 17.93 -2.79 -22.79
CA THR A 483 18.73 -2.38 -23.94
C THR A 483 20.22 -2.49 -23.63
N SER A 484 20.61 -2.06 -22.43
CA SER A 484 21.98 -2.19 -21.94
C SER A 484 22.44 -3.64 -21.90
N PHE A 485 21.58 -4.55 -21.44
CA PHE A 485 21.87 -5.99 -21.34
C PHE A 485 22.19 -6.67 -22.69
N LEU A 486 21.81 -6.04 -23.80
CA LEU A 486 22.02 -6.52 -25.16
C LEU A 486 23.21 -5.86 -25.87
N THR A 487 23.83 -4.82 -25.30
CA THR A 487 24.75 -3.94 -26.04
C THR A 487 26.21 -4.43 -26.01
N PRO A 488 26.87 -4.69 -27.16
CA PRO A 488 28.29 -5.03 -27.21
C PRO A 488 29.20 -3.90 -26.70
N PRO A 489 30.40 -4.21 -26.17
CA PRO A 489 31.00 -5.54 -26.06
C PRO A 489 30.58 -6.31 -24.79
N PHE A 490 29.82 -5.69 -23.88
CA PHE A 490 29.62 -6.19 -22.52
C PHE A 490 28.23 -6.80 -22.22
N GLY A 491 27.28 -6.74 -23.16
CA GLY A 491 25.92 -7.22 -22.94
C GLY A 491 25.87 -8.67 -22.41
N PHE A 492 25.41 -8.84 -21.17
CA PHE A 492 25.37 -10.13 -20.48
C PHE A 492 24.63 -11.21 -21.27
N SER A 493 23.53 -10.84 -21.94
CA SER A 493 22.79 -11.76 -22.82
C SER A 493 23.66 -12.35 -23.93
N LEU A 494 24.59 -11.56 -24.47
CA LEU A 494 25.50 -12.00 -25.53
C LEU A 494 26.49 -13.04 -25.00
N PHE A 495 27.00 -12.86 -23.78
CA PHE A 495 27.91 -13.81 -23.13
C PHE A 495 27.20 -15.10 -22.72
N TYR A 496 25.97 -15.00 -22.23
CA TYR A 496 25.17 -16.18 -21.90
C TYR A 496 24.91 -17.05 -23.12
N LEU A 497 24.56 -16.44 -24.27
CA LEU A 497 24.44 -17.20 -25.51
C LEU A 497 25.80 -17.76 -25.95
N ARG A 498 26.88 -16.98 -25.84
CA ARG A 498 28.22 -17.45 -26.22
C ARG A 498 28.64 -18.68 -25.43
N GLY A 499 28.25 -18.79 -24.16
CA GLY A 499 28.54 -19.95 -23.30
C GLY A 499 27.92 -21.27 -23.77
N VAL A 500 26.82 -21.22 -24.55
CA VAL A 500 26.15 -22.42 -25.10
C VAL A 500 26.24 -22.54 -26.62
N ALA A 501 26.69 -21.49 -27.32
CA ALA A 501 26.78 -21.49 -28.77
C ALA A 501 27.89 -22.46 -29.27
N PRO A 502 27.63 -23.21 -30.35
CA PRO A 502 28.62 -24.10 -30.94
C PRO A 502 29.84 -23.31 -31.47
N PRO A 503 31.02 -23.94 -31.59
CA PRO A 503 32.24 -23.27 -32.09
C PRO A 503 32.11 -22.65 -33.49
N SER A 504 31.11 -23.06 -34.26
CA SER A 504 30.83 -22.52 -35.60
C SER A 504 30.24 -21.10 -35.61
N ILE A 505 29.86 -20.57 -34.45
CA ILE A 505 29.36 -19.20 -34.27
C ILE A 505 30.42 -18.39 -33.52
N THR A 506 30.88 -17.31 -34.14
CA THR A 506 31.87 -16.42 -33.54
C THR A 506 31.20 -15.37 -32.65
N THR A 507 31.95 -14.79 -31.71
CA THR A 507 31.46 -13.68 -30.88
C THR A 507 31.02 -12.48 -31.73
N LEU A 508 31.71 -12.24 -32.85
CA LEU A 508 31.35 -11.19 -33.82
C LEU A 508 30.01 -11.46 -34.49
N ASP A 509 29.66 -12.72 -34.76
CA ASP A 509 28.35 -13.08 -35.33
C ASP A 509 27.22 -12.74 -34.36
N ILE A 510 27.42 -13.03 -33.06
CA ILE A 510 26.47 -12.69 -31.99
C ILE A 510 26.33 -11.17 -31.88
N TRP A 511 27.44 -10.42 -31.87
CA TRP A 511 27.42 -8.96 -31.79
C TRP A 511 26.71 -8.32 -32.98
N LYS A 512 27.07 -8.72 -34.21
CA LYS A 512 26.40 -8.24 -35.43
C LYS A 512 24.92 -8.62 -35.45
N GLY A 513 24.58 -9.78 -34.89
CA GLY A 513 23.21 -10.24 -34.73
C GLY A 513 22.38 -9.40 -33.79
N ALA A 514 22.96 -8.93 -32.68
CA ALA A 514 22.27 -8.15 -31.66
C ALA A 514 21.98 -6.71 -32.10
N VAL A 515 22.86 -6.07 -32.89
CA VAL A 515 22.77 -4.64 -33.26
C VAL A 515 21.38 -4.21 -33.77
N PRO A 516 20.73 -4.91 -34.73
CA PRO A 516 19.40 -4.52 -35.18
C PRO A 516 18.36 -4.50 -34.06
N PHE A 517 18.43 -5.43 -33.12
CA PHE A 517 17.53 -5.50 -31.98
C PHE A 517 17.80 -4.38 -30.96
N ILE A 518 19.06 -3.97 -30.77
CA ILE A 518 19.40 -2.78 -29.97
C ILE A 518 18.75 -1.53 -30.59
N CYS A 519 18.84 -1.38 -31.92
CA CYS A 519 18.20 -0.26 -32.60
C CYS A 519 16.68 -0.27 -32.40
N LEU A 520 16.03 -1.44 -32.50
CA LEU A 520 14.60 -1.58 -32.22
C LEU A 520 14.24 -1.28 -30.76
N GLN A 521 15.10 -1.65 -29.81
CA GLN A 521 14.93 -1.32 -28.39
C GLN A 521 15.04 0.18 -28.14
N LEU A 522 16.02 0.86 -28.75
CA LEU A 522 16.16 2.31 -28.67
C LEU A 522 14.95 3.02 -29.30
N ILE A 523 14.41 2.50 -30.41
CA ILE A 523 13.16 2.99 -31.00
C ILE A 523 11.99 2.76 -30.05
N GLY A 524 11.87 1.57 -29.46
CA GLY A 524 10.82 1.26 -28.47
C GLY A 524 10.91 2.18 -27.24
N LEU A 525 12.11 2.40 -26.72
CA LEU A 525 12.40 3.33 -25.62
C LEU A 525 11.98 4.75 -25.98
N PHE A 526 12.29 5.21 -27.20
CA PHE A 526 11.88 6.53 -27.68
C PHE A 526 10.35 6.64 -27.81
N ILE A 527 9.67 5.61 -28.31
CA ILE A 527 8.20 5.58 -28.42
C ILE A 527 7.55 5.68 -27.03
N VAL A 528 8.01 4.90 -26.06
CA VAL A 528 7.51 4.93 -24.67
C VAL A 528 7.84 6.27 -24.00
N CYS A 529 9.00 6.85 -24.32
CA CYS A 529 9.40 8.16 -23.82
C CYS A 529 8.48 9.27 -24.32
N TYR A 530 8.18 9.27 -25.62
CA TYR A 530 7.36 10.30 -26.25
C TYR A 530 5.88 10.17 -25.89
N TRP A 531 5.43 8.94 -25.59
CA TRP A 531 4.03 8.64 -25.31
C TRP A 531 3.84 8.02 -23.92
N PRO A 532 3.91 8.81 -22.82
CA PRO A 532 3.75 8.29 -21.46
C PRO A 532 2.43 7.56 -21.20
N ALA A 533 1.39 7.85 -22.00
CA ALA A 533 0.12 7.15 -21.92
C ALA A 533 0.27 5.64 -22.20
N LEU A 534 1.28 5.19 -22.95
CA LEU A 534 1.51 3.75 -23.15
C LEU A 534 1.73 3.01 -21.83
N SER A 535 2.41 3.63 -20.87
CA SER A 535 2.61 3.06 -19.54
C SER A 535 1.48 3.37 -18.58
N ASN A 536 0.89 4.57 -18.64
CA ASN A 536 -0.13 4.96 -17.67
C ASN A 536 -1.54 4.45 -18.01
N TYR A 537 -1.84 4.13 -19.28
CA TYR A 537 -3.20 3.87 -19.76
C TYR A 537 -3.91 2.70 -19.07
N VAL A 538 -3.27 1.53 -19.00
CA VAL A 538 -3.85 0.33 -18.39
C VAL A 538 -4.13 0.56 -16.90
N PRO A 539 -3.14 0.95 -16.07
CA PRO A 539 -3.39 1.18 -14.66
C PRO A 539 -4.46 2.25 -14.43
N THR A 540 -4.37 3.43 -15.06
CA THR A 540 -5.36 4.50 -14.85
C THR A 540 -6.79 4.04 -15.14
N ARG A 541 -6.99 3.21 -16.18
CA ARG A 541 -8.32 2.71 -16.55
C ARG A 541 -8.81 1.60 -15.64
N SER A 542 -7.94 0.68 -15.23
CA SER A 542 -8.27 -0.40 -14.29
C SER A 542 -8.70 0.15 -12.94
N TYR A 543 -8.02 1.19 -12.42
CA TYR A 543 -8.36 1.80 -11.15
C TYR A 543 -9.76 2.41 -11.14
N LEU A 544 -10.12 3.19 -12.17
CA LEU A 544 -11.42 3.87 -12.30
C LEU A 544 -12.62 2.91 -12.35
N THR A 545 -12.40 1.62 -12.64
CA THR A 545 -13.45 0.60 -12.70
C THR A 545 -13.59 -0.23 -11.43
N SER A 546 -12.73 -0.03 -10.43
CA SER A 546 -12.72 -0.83 -9.20
C SER A 546 -13.61 -0.23 -8.09
N ASP A 547 -14.26 -1.08 -7.30
CA ASP A 547 -15.07 -0.65 -6.13
C ASP A 547 -14.23 0.01 -5.02
N LEU A 548 -12.90 -0.08 -5.12
CA LEU A 548 -11.89 0.50 -4.22
C LEU A 548 -11.08 1.59 -4.93
N SER A 549 -11.65 2.24 -5.96
CA SER A 549 -10.97 3.28 -6.74
C SER A 549 -10.33 4.32 -5.81
N PRO A 550 -9.01 4.57 -5.90
CA PRO A 550 -8.41 5.72 -5.22
C PRO A 550 -9.06 7.01 -5.75
N PRO A 551 -8.97 8.14 -5.00
CA PRO A 551 -9.46 9.42 -5.48
C PRO A 551 -8.87 9.73 -6.87
N PRO A 552 -9.63 10.42 -7.75
CA PRO A 552 -9.23 10.60 -9.14
C PRO A 552 -7.81 11.16 -9.27
N THR A 553 -6.91 10.37 -9.86
CA THR A 553 -5.47 10.69 -10.06
C THR A 553 -5.24 11.91 -10.92
N ASN A 554 -6.26 12.35 -11.68
CA ASN A 554 -6.27 13.66 -12.31
C ASN A 554 -7.17 14.64 -11.51
N PRO A 555 -6.60 15.56 -10.74
CA PRO A 555 -7.34 16.55 -9.96
C PRO A 555 -8.05 17.60 -10.83
N ARG A 556 -7.69 17.71 -12.12
CA ARG A 556 -8.54 18.44 -13.09
C ARG A 556 -9.81 17.66 -13.40
N LEU A 557 -9.76 16.33 -13.38
CA LEU A 557 -10.95 15.49 -13.55
C LEU A 557 -11.90 15.67 -12.37
N GLU A 558 -11.40 15.80 -11.13
CA GLU A 558 -12.25 16.13 -9.97
C GLU A 558 -13.00 17.46 -10.19
N ARG A 559 -12.30 18.49 -10.69
CA ARG A 559 -12.94 19.78 -11.06
C ARG A 559 -13.96 19.60 -12.18
N CYS A 560 -13.63 18.85 -13.23
CA CYS A 560 -14.55 18.57 -14.34
C CYS A 560 -15.77 17.75 -13.89
N LEU A 561 -15.60 16.82 -12.95
CA LEU A 561 -16.68 16.02 -12.37
C LEU A 561 -17.59 16.88 -11.49
N LEU A 562 -17.02 17.79 -10.68
CA LEU A 562 -17.80 18.79 -9.95
C LEU A 562 -18.60 19.68 -10.89
N ASP A 563 -17.97 20.23 -11.93
CA ASP A 563 -18.65 21.09 -12.90
C ASP A 563 -19.74 20.31 -13.67
N TYR A 564 -19.48 19.05 -14.04
CA TYR A 564 -20.48 18.16 -14.62
C TYR A 564 -21.65 17.88 -13.68
N THR A 565 -21.36 17.56 -12.42
CA THR A 565 -22.38 17.25 -11.39
C THR A 565 -23.21 18.48 -11.04
N PHE A 566 -22.59 19.65 -10.94
CA PHE A 566 -23.29 20.91 -10.69
C PHE A 566 -24.18 21.29 -11.88
N ASN A 567 -23.73 21.10 -13.12
CA ASN A 567 -24.57 21.27 -14.30
C ASN A 567 -25.79 20.33 -14.30
N LEU A 568 -25.63 19.09 -13.82
CA LEU A 568 -26.76 18.17 -13.63
C LEU A 568 -27.72 18.67 -12.55
N TYR A 569 -27.22 19.20 -11.44
CA TYR A 569 -28.07 19.80 -10.41
C TYR A 569 -28.77 21.07 -10.88
N ASP A 570 -28.15 21.88 -11.74
CA ASP A 570 -28.80 23.05 -12.32
C ASP A 570 -29.95 22.65 -13.27
N LYS A 571 -29.77 21.53 -14.00
CA LYS A 571 -30.79 21.01 -14.93
C LYS A 571 -31.92 20.27 -14.21
N ASP A 572 -31.58 19.34 -13.31
CA ASP A 572 -32.51 18.38 -12.71
C ASP A 572 -32.82 18.67 -11.22
N GLY A 573 -32.19 19.68 -10.61
CA GLY A 573 -32.29 19.96 -9.17
C GLY A 573 -33.72 20.24 -8.70
N ALA A 574 -34.55 20.89 -9.51
CA ALA A 574 -35.96 21.11 -9.18
C ALA A 574 -36.73 19.78 -9.09
N LYS A 575 -36.47 18.85 -10.03
CA LYS A 575 -37.05 17.51 -10.02
C LYS A 575 -36.57 16.68 -8.82
N ILE A 576 -35.28 16.80 -8.47
CA ILE A 576 -34.70 16.12 -7.30
C ILE A 576 -35.32 16.67 -6.00
N LYS A 577 -35.46 18.00 -5.85
CA LYS A 577 -36.12 18.61 -4.68
C LYS A 577 -37.56 18.15 -4.53
N ILE A 578 -38.32 18.09 -5.62
CA ILE A 578 -39.69 17.58 -5.62
C ILE A 578 -39.71 16.11 -5.16
N ALA A 579 -38.85 15.26 -5.72
CA ALA A 579 -38.77 13.85 -5.34
C ALA A 579 -38.41 13.64 -3.86
N ILE A 580 -37.48 14.43 -3.32
CA ILE A 580 -37.12 14.38 -1.88
C ILE A 580 -38.29 14.85 -1.02
N ASN A 581 -38.97 15.93 -1.39
CA ASN A 581 -40.11 16.45 -0.66
C ASN A 581 -41.30 15.49 -0.69
N ASP A 582 -41.51 14.78 -1.80
CA ASP A 582 -42.53 13.74 -1.91
C ASP A 582 -42.16 12.51 -1.07
N ALA A 583 -40.89 12.10 -1.06
CA ALA A 583 -40.42 11.04 -0.18
C ALA A 583 -40.56 11.39 1.31
N LYS A 584 -40.42 12.67 1.68
CA LYS A 584 -40.61 13.16 3.05
C LYS A 584 -42.07 13.08 3.52
N LYS A 585 -43.05 13.00 2.61
CA LYS A 585 -44.48 12.83 2.93
C LYS A 585 -44.87 11.39 3.26
N ILE A 586 -43.98 10.42 3.05
CA ILE A 586 -44.25 9.02 3.40
C ILE A 586 -44.50 8.93 4.91
N ASN A 587 -45.52 8.18 5.33
CA ASN A 587 -45.79 7.97 6.74
C ASN A 587 -44.68 7.11 7.38
N LEU A 588 -43.97 7.70 8.35
CA LEU A 588 -42.84 7.07 9.05
C LEU A 588 -43.19 6.61 10.47
N ASP A 589 -44.47 6.63 10.86
CA ASP A 589 -44.87 6.41 12.26
C ASP A 589 -44.45 5.04 12.80
N SER A 590 -44.38 4.05 11.93
CA SER A 590 -43.98 2.67 12.21
C SER A 590 -42.47 2.44 12.40
N LEU A 591 -41.62 3.44 12.11
CA LEU A 591 -40.17 3.30 12.25
C LEU A 591 -39.67 3.61 13.68
N PRO A 592 -38.59 2.98 14.17
CA PRO A 592 -37.94 3.36 15.41
C PRO A 592 -37.42 4.81 15.36
N GLN A 593 -37.45 5.52 16.49
CA GLN A 593 -37.07 6.95 16.58
C GLN A 593 -35.70 7.26 15.97
N ASN A 594 -34.67 6.46 16.29
CA ASN A 594 -33.32 6.60 15.72
C ASN A 594 -33.33 6.51 14.18
N LYS A 595 -34.14 5.61 13.59
CA LYS A 595 -34.25 5.48 12.13
C LYS A 595 -35.02 6.64 11.50
N LYS A 596 -36.02 7.18 12.20
CA LYS A 596 -36.71 8.42 11.76
C LYS A 596 -35.75 9.60 11.75
N GLU A 597 -34.94 9.74 12.78
CA GLU A 597 -33.91 10.79 12.88
C GLU A 597 -32.89 10.66 11.75
N MET A 598 -32.39 9.46 11.49
CA MET A 598 -31.42 9.19 10.40
C MET A 598 -32.01 9.47 9.01
N LEU A 599 -33.29 9.13 8.78
CA LEU A 599 -33.98 9.40 7.51
C LEU A 599 -34.30 10.90 7.35
N ASN A 600 -34.69 11.58 8.43
CA ASN A 600 -34.88 13.02 8.44
C ASN A 600 -33.57 13.78 8.21
N ASP A 601 -32.47 13.31 8.80
CA ASP A 601 -31.12 13.85 8.56
C ASP A 601 -30.71 13.67 7.09
N HIS A 602 -30.95 12.49 6.51
CA HIS A 602 -30.76 12.25 5.07
C HIS A 602 -31.53 13.26 4.21
N PHE A 603 -32.84 13.46 4.46
CA PHE A 603 -33.63 14.41 3.69
C PHE A 603 -33.16 15.85 3.84
N ASN A 604 -32.88 16.28 5.07
CA ASN A 604 -32.44 17.65 5.35
C ASN A 604 -31.06 17.93 4.73
N LYS A 605 -30.10 17.00 4.85
CA LYS A 605 -28.77 17.12 4.23
C LYS A 605 -28.81 17.03 2.71
N SER A 606 -29.71 16.23 2.13
CA SER A 606 -29.90 16.17 0.67
C SER A 606 -30.41 17.50 0.11
N LEU A 607 -31.37 18.13 0.79
CA LEU A 607 -31.88 19.44 0.40
C LEU A 607 -30.82 20.54 0.59
N ALA A 608 -30.12 20.52 1.73
CA ALA A 608 -29.05 21.46 2.02
C ALA A 608 -27.89 21.35 1.01
N ALA A 609 -27.54 20.14 0.56
CA ALA A 609 -26.51 19.94 -0.45
C ALA A 609 -26.84 20.68 -1.76
N LEU A 610 -28.10 20.65 -2.21
CA LEU A 610 -28.54 21.37 -3.42
C LEU A 610 -28.49 22.89 -3.27
N ASP A 611 -28.72 23.41 -2.07
CA ASP A 611 -28.60 24.85 -1.79
C ASP A 611 -27.13 25.28 -1.67
N LEU A 612 -26.29 24.43 -1.09
CA LEU A 612 -24.84 24.65 -0.99
C LEU A 612 -24.16 24.68 -2.36
N VAL A 613 -24.65 23.95 -3.37
CA VAL A 613 -24.12 23.98 -4.74
C VAL A 613 -24.07 25.40 -5.29
N LYS A 614 -25.15 26.18 -5.13
CA LYS A 614 -25.20 27.58 -5.60
C LYS A 614 -24.21 28.47 -4.88
N ILE A 615 -24.08 28.27 -3.56
CA ILE A 615 -23.11 29.01 -2.73
C ILE A 615 -21.69 28.69 -3.17
N VAL A 616 -21.38 27.41 -3.43
CA VAL A 616 -20.07 26.99 -3.93
C VAL A 616 -19.77 27.58 -5.31
N GLN A 617 -20.73 27.57 -6.24
CA GLN A 617 -20.59 28.18 -7.57
C GLN A 617 -20.33 29.69 -7.48
N GLU A 618 -21.06 30.41 -6.63
CA GLU A 618 -20.88 31.85 -6.42
C GLU A 618 -19.49 32.18 -5.85
N LYS A 619 -19.08 31.47 -4.78
CA LYS A 619 -17.76 31.65 -4.16
C LYS A 619 -16.62 31.28 -5.11
N LYS A 620 -16.80 30.23 -5.94
CA LYS A 620 -15.86 29.85 -7.00
C LYS A 620 -15.72 30.95 -8.04
N LYS A 621 -16.83 31.54 -8.50
CA LYS A 621 -16.80 32.63 -9.48
C LYS A 621 -16.06 33.87 -8.94
N ILE A 622 -16.32 34.25 -7.69
CA ILE A 622 -15.62 35.36 -7.02
C ILE A 622 -14.11 35.08 -6.94
N LEU A 623 -13.73 33.85 -6.59
CA LEU A 623 -12.33 33.42 -6.55
C LEU A 623 -11.69 33.43 -7.93
N ASP A 624 -12.35 32.91 -8.96
CA ASP A 624 -11.84 32.81 -10.34
C ASP A 624 -11.65 34.19 -10.97
N ASP A 625 -12.58 35.12 -10.74
CA ASP A 625 -12.46 36.50 -11.23
C ASP A 625 -11.32 37.24 -10.54
N TYR A 626 -11.15 37.07 -9.23
CA TYR A 626 -9.99 37.63 -8.51
C TYR A 626 -8.66 36.96 -8.91
N SER A 627 -8.69 35.67 -9.26
CA SER A 627 -7.49 34.89 -9.63
C SER A 627 -6.85 35.38 -10.92
N LYS A 628 -7.62 35.90 -11.89
CA LYS A 628 -7.11 36.41 -13.17
C LYS A 628 -6.09 37.54 -12.96
N ASP A 629 -6.44 38.52 -12.12
CA ASP A 629 -5.58 39.67 -11.83
C ASP A 629 -4.45 39.34 -10.84
N TYR A 630 -4.64 38.31 -10.01
CA TYR A 630 -3.65 37.86 -9.03
C TYR A 630 -2.55 36.98 -9.64
N TYR A 631 -2.85 36.20 -10.67
CA TYR A 631 -1.96 35.18 -11.22
C TYR A 631 -0.60 35.74 -11.66
N ASP A 632 -0.59 36.85 -12.40
CA ASP A 632 0.65 37.45 -12.93
C ASP A 632 1.54 37.97 -11.79
N ILE A 633 0.93 38.64 -10.82
CA ILE A 633 1.60 39.19 -9.63
C ILE A 633 2.17 38.04 -8.78
N HIS A 634 1.37 36.99 -8.57
CA HIS A 634 1.78 35.81 -7.82
C HIS A 634 2.93 35.07 -8.50
N SER A 635 2.86 34.85 -9.82
CA SER A 635 3.90 34.15 -10.59
C SER A 635 5.25 34.86 -10.51
N VAL A 636 5.27 36.18 -10.70
CA VAL A 636 6.49 37.00 -10.60
C VAL A 636 7.04 36.99 -9.18
N ALA A 637 6.20 37.20 -8.17
CA ALA A 637 6.62 37.18 -6.77
C ALA A 637 7.20 35.82 -6.36
N ARG A 638 6.53 34.71 -6.71
CA ARG A 638 6.97 33.35 -6.38
C ARG A 638 8.26 32.97 -7.10
N LYS A 639 8.43 33.35 -8.37
CA LYS A 639 9.67 33.11 -9.12
C LYS A 639 10.87 33.78 -8.46
N ASN A 640 10.71 35.02 -8.00
CA ASN A 640 11.78 35.76 -7.32
C ASN A 640 12.02 35.23 -5.90
N GLN A 641 10.97 34.89 -5.14
CA GLN A 641 11.10 34.25 -3.82
C GLN A 641 11.80 32.89 -3.90
N SER A 642 11.54 32.09 -4.94
CA SER A 642 12.25 30.82 -5.18
C SER A 642 13.75 31.03 -5.36
N LYS A 643 14.15 32.01 -6.17
CA LYS A 643 15.56 32.37 -6.33
C LYS A 643 16.20 32.83 -5.01
N ILE A 644 15.48 33.63 -4.22
CA ILE A 644 15.95 34.06 -2.90
C ILE A 644 16.15 32.86 -1.97
N LEU A 645 15.21 31.90 -1.98
CA LEU A 645 15.31 30.66 -1.19
C LEU A 645 16.52 29.81 -1.60
N ASP A 646 16.76 29.66 -2.90
CA ASP A 646 17.94 28.94 -3.42
C ASP A 646 19.25 29.64 -3.02
N ILE A 647 19.30 30.98 -3.11
CA ILE A 647 20.48 31.76 -2.71
C ILE A 647 20.71 31.65 -1.19
N ASN A 648 19.65 31.75 -0.37
CA ASN A 648 19.74 31.58 1.08
C ASN A 648 20.24 30.18 1.46
N LYS A 649 19.84 29.15 0.71
CA LYS A 649 20.36 27.79 0.93
C LYS A 649 21.86 27.71 0.63
N LYS A 650 22.32 28.31 -0.47
CA LYS A 650 23.76 28.42 -0.79
C LYS A 650 24.54 29.22 0.25
N ILE A 651 23.97 30.29 0.79
CA ILE A 651 24.59 31.06 1.88
C ILE A 651 24.76 30.17 3.12
N SER A 652 23.72 29.43 3.52
CA SER A 652 23.76 28.50 4.65
C SER A 652 24.82 27.39 4.47
N GLU A 653 24.96 26.85 3.26
CA GLU A 653 26.01 25.90 2.90
C GLU A 653 27.41 26.53 3.04
N ILE A 654 27.63 27.73 2.47
CA ILE A 654 28.91 28.44 2.59
C ILE A 654 29.22 28.81 4.06
N GLU A 655 28.21 29.16 4.86
CA GLU A 655 28.37 29.44 6.29
C GLU A 655 28.78 28.19 7.08
N LYS A 656 28.27 27.00 6.71
CA LYS A 656 28.75 25.72 7.26
C LYS A 656 30.21 25.48 6.87
N ASP A 657 30.56 25.68 5.60
CA ASP A 657 31.94 25.52 5.10
C ASP A 657 32.93 26.47 5.80
N ILE A 658 32.52 27.72 6.07
CA ILE A 658 33.32 28.69 6.82
C ILE A 658 33.58 28.19 8.25
N LYS A 659 32.60 27.57 8.91
CA LYS A 659 32.75 27.02 10.27
C LYS A 659 33.71 25.82 10.31
N GLN A 660 33.84 25.08 9.21
CA GLN A 660 34.68 23.88 9.12
C GLN A 660 36.09 24.16 8.57
N SER A 661 36.27 25.20 7.77
CA SER A 661 37.55 25.56 7.14
C SER A 661 38.52 26.22 8.12
N LYS A 662 39.79 25.79 8.13
CA LYS A 662 40.89 26.40 8.90
C LYS A 662 41.72 27.42 8.09
N ASN A 663 41.45 27.57 6.78
CA ASN A 663 42.27 28.40 5.89
C ASN A 663 41.66 29.81 5.72
N GLU A 664 42.33 30.83 6.28
CA GLU A 664 41.86 32.23 6.29
C GLU A 664 41.60 32.80 4.89
N LYS A 665 42.40 32.41 3.89
CA LYS A 665 42.24 32.90 2.52
C LYS A 665 40.94 32.40 1.89
N LYS A 666 40.63 31.10 2.05
CA LYS A 666 39.36 30.50 1.62
C LYS A 666 38.16 31.11 2.37
N ILE A 667 38.30 31.38 3.66
CA ILE A 667 37.25 32.03 4.47
C ILE A 667 36.94 33.42 3.93
N SER A 668 37.96 34.20 3.55
CA SER A 668 37.77 35.54 2.98
C SER A 668 37.02 35.51 1.64
N GLU A 669 37.40 34.60 0.73
CA GLU A 669 36.73 34.40 -0.56
C GLU A 669 35.27 33.95 -0.40
N MET A 670 35.00 33.07 0.58
CA MET A 670 33.65 32.62 0.92
C MET A 670 32.78 33.74 1.48
N LYS A 671 33.32 34.59 2.37
CA LYS A 671 32.62 35.78 2.89
C LYS A 671 32.31 36.79 1.79
N GLU A 672 33.20 36.96 0.82
CA GLU A 672 32.95 37.81 -0.35
C GLU A 672 31.82 37.25 -1.24
N LYS A 673 31.79 35.93 -1.46
CA LYS A 673 30.67 35.27 -2.15
C LYS A 673 29.34 35.48 -1.42
N ILE A 674 29.30 35.35 -0.09
CA ILE A 674 28.09 35.65 0.71
C ILE A 674 27.65 37.10 0.50
N LYS A 675 28.59 38.07 0.49
CA LYS A 675 28.27 39.47 0.24
C LYS A 675 27.66 39.69 -1.15
N ASN A 676 28.19 39.03 -2.18
CA ASN A 676 27.63 39.08 -3.53
C ASN A 676 26.21 38.48 -3.60
N TYR A 677 25.99 37.35 -2.94
CA TYR A 677 24.67 36.73 -2.85
C TYR A 677 23.65 37.60 -2.10
N ASN A 678 24.06 38.23 -0.99
CA ASN A 678 23.21 39.20 -0.27
C ASN A 678 22.83 40.39 -1.16
N ASN A 679 23.76 40.91 -1.98
CA ASN A 679 23.45 41.96 -2.94
C ASN A 679 22.47 41.50 -4.02
N GLU A 680 22.54 40.23 -4.44
CA GLU A 680 21.60 39.62 -5.39
C GLU A 680 20.20 39.45 -4.78
N ILE A 681 20.12 39.02 -3.51
CA ILE A 681 18.85 38.97 -2.76
C ILE A 681 18.19 40.35 -2.72
N ILE A 682 18.94 41.40 -2.37
CA ILE A 682 18.40 42.78 -2.33
C ILE A 682 17.85 43.21 -3.70
N LYS A 683 18.49 42.81 -4.80
CA LYS A 683 17.98 43.07 -6.16
C LYS A 683 16.69 42.30 -6.43
N LEU A 684 16.63 41.02 -6.05
CA LEU A 684 15.46 40.17 -6.25
C LEU A 684 14.26 40.61 -5.39
N GLU A 685 14.48 41.06 -4.16
CA GLU A 685 13.43 41.59 -3.28
C GLU A 685 12.76 42.83 -3.87
N LYS A 686 13.54 43.72 -4.53
CA LYS A 686 13.01 44.89 -5.23
C LYS A 686 12.15 44.54 -6.45
N LEU A 687 12.35 43.35 -7.04
CA LEU A 687 11.56 42.86 -8.17
C LEU A 687 10.26 42.18 -7.72
N ILE A 688 10.01 42.02 -6.42
CA ILE A 688 8.73 41.53 -5.90
C ILE A 688 7.72 42.70 -5.90
N PRO A 689 6.56 42.56 -6.56
CA PRO A 689 5.54 43.61 -6.57
C PRO A 689 5.06 43.96 -5.16
N LYS A 690 5.01 45.25 -4.81
CA LYS A 690 4.57 45.71 -3.47
C LYS A 690 3.15 45.28 -3.13
N GLU A 691 2.27 45.21 -4.13
CA GLU A 691 0.87 44.77 -3.99
C GLU A 691 0.73 43.28 -3.65
N PHE A 692 1.78 42.48 -3.80
CA PHE A 692 1.71 41.02 -3.63
C PHE A 692 1.25 40.62 -2.23
N ALA A 693 1.76 41.26 -1.18
CA ALA A 693 1.44 40.89 0.20
C ALA A 693 -0.05 41.07 0.51
N GLU A 694 -0.63 42.20 0.08
CA GLU A 694 -2.03 42.53 0.29
C GLU A 694 -2.95 41.64 -0.58
N LYS A 695 -2.63 41.51 -1.88
CA LYS A 695 -3.42 40.67 -2.79
C LYS A 695 -3.36 39.18 -2.43
N ASN A 696 -2.22 38.68 -1.95
CA ASN A 696 -2.08 37.30 -1.47
C ASN A 696 -2.94 37.04 -0.23
N LYS A 697 -2.98 37.98 0.72
CA LYS A 697 -3.84 37.86 1.90
C LYS A 697 -5.31 37.75 1.50
N LYS A 698 -5.78 38.65 0.62
CA LYS A 698 -7.16 38.63 0.11
C LYS A 698 -7.47 37.37 -0.69
N TYR A 699 -6.53 36.88 -1.51
CA TYR A 699 -6.66 35.60 -2.21
C TYR A 699 -6.87 34.45 -1.23
N LYS A 700 -6.06 34.35 -0.18
CA LYS A 700 -6.16 33.30 0.84
C LYS A 700 -7.50 33.33 1.57
N GLU A 701 -8.02 34.51 1.88
CA GLU A 701 -9.36 34.67 2.47
C GLU A 701 -10.46 34.13 1.54
N LEU A 702 -10.47 34.55 0.27
CA LEU A 702 -11.43 34.07 -0.73
C LEU A 702 -11.32 32.55 -0.98
N TYR A 703 -10.10 32.03 -1.03
CA TYR A 703 -9.85 30.60 -1.20
C TYR A 703 -10.35 29.78 0.00
N ASN A 704 -10.11 30.26 1.23
CA ASN A 704 -10.58 29.62 2.44
C ASN A 704 -12.11 29.62 2.54
N ASP A 705 -12.76 30.70 2.12
CA ASP A 705 -14.22 30.77 2.04
C ASP A 705 -14.78 29.76 1.04
N TYR A 706 -14.23 29.72 -0.18
CA TYR A 706 -14.60 28.72 -1.19
C TYR A 706 -14.40 27.28 -0.67
N ARG A 707 -13.23 27.00 -0.07
CA ARG A 707 -12.90 25.68 0.49
C ARG A 707 -13.85 25.27 1.62
N LYS A 708 -14.23 26.19 2.51
CA LYS A 708 -15.22 25.93 3.56
C LYS A 708 -16.58 25.54 2.97
N SER A 709 -17.06 26.29 1.98
CA SER A 709 -18.33 25.98 1.31
C SER A 709 -18.26 24.63 0.58
N LEU A 710 -17.15 24.33 -0.08
CA LEU A 710 -16.95 23.06 -0.78
C LEU A 710 -16.92 21.86 0.19
N ASN A 711 -16.21 21.98 1.31
CA ASN A 711 -16.20 20.95 2.34
C ASN A 711 -17.57 20.74 2.98
N ALA A 712 -18.33 21.82 3.21
CA ALA A 712 -19.70 21.71 3.71
C ALA A 712 -20.60 20.96 2.72
N TYR A 713 -20.45 21.22 1.41
CA TYR A 713 -21.13 20.46 0.36
C TYR A 713 -20.76 18.98 0.40
N TYR A 714 -19.46 18.63 0.40
CA TYR A 714 -19.03 17.23 0.44
C TYR A 714 -19.55 16.48 1.66
N ASN A 715 -19.39 17.05 2.86
CA ASN A 715 -19.90 16.44 4.09
C ASN A 715 -21.42 16.20 4.00
N SER A 716 -22.18 17.15 3.45
CA SER A 716 -23.63 17.02 3.31
C SER A 716 -24.03 15.91 2.32
N VAL A 717 -23.28 15.75 1.23
CA VAL A 717 -23.49 14.69 0.24
C VAL A 717 -23.12 13.32 0.81
N ASP A 718 -21.93 13.19 1.41
CA ASP A 718 -21.42 11.94 1.95
C ASP A 718 -22.30 11.42 3.08
N ASP A 719 -22.68 12.29 4.01
CA ASP A 719 -23.59 11.94 5.10
C ASP A 719 -24.96 11.52 4.58
N SER A 720 -25.51 12.27 3.61
CA SER A 720 -26.79 11.92 2.99
C SER A 720 -26.73 10.54 2.35
N TYR A 721 -25.69 10.26 1.55
CA TYR A 721 -25.54 9.01 0.84
C TYR A 721 -25.31 7.82 1.80
N ASN A 722 -24.46 7.99 2.81
CA ASN A 722 -24.18 6.97 3.82
C ASN A 722 -25.42 6.62 4.62
N ASN A 723 -26.18 7.62 5.07
CA ASN A 723 -27.45 7.42 5.77
C ASN A 723 -28.43 6.62 4.90
N PHE A 724 -28.59 6.98 3.62
CA PHE A 724 -29.46 6.26 2.69
C PHE A 724 -29.02 4.81 2.47
N LYS A 725 -27.72 4.57 2.24
CA LYS A 725 -27.14 3.23 2.06
C LYS A 725 -27.41 2.35 3.28
N GLN A 726 -27.27 2.91 4.49
CA GLN A 726 -27.54 2.20 5.73
C GLN A 726 -29.03 1.90 5.91
N ILE A 727 -29.94 2.82 5.57
CA ILE A 727 -31.39 2.59 5.59
C ILE A 727 -31.78 1.47 4.63
N LYS A 728 -31.29 1.52 3.39
CA LYS A 728 -31.53 0.50 2.37
C LYS A 728 -31.10 -0.88 2.86
N LYS A 729 -29.89 -0.98 3.44
CA LYS A 729 -29.39 -2.23 4.03
C LYS A 729 -30.32 -2.74 5.15
N ASN A 730 -30.71 -1.87 6.07
CA ASN A 730 -31.59 -2.23 7.19
C ASN A 730 -32.97 -2.72 6.69
N LEU A 731 -33.53 -2.11 5.65
CA LEU A 731 -34.80 -2.54 5.06
C LEU A 731 -34.70 -3.91 4.40
N GLN A 732 -33.58 -4.20 3.72
CA GLN A 732 -33.32 -5.52 3.13
C GLN A 732 -33.14 -6.61 4.20
N ASP A 733 -32.57 -6.27 5.35
CA ASP A 733 -32.38 -7.21 6.45
C ASP A 733 -33.67 -7.45 7.27
N LEU A 734 -34.66 -6.56 7.18
CA LEU A 734 -35.94 -6.66 7.90
C LEU A 734 -36.74 -7.92 7.50
N GLU A 735 -36.74 -8.28 6.21
CA GLU A 735 -37.43 -9.49 5.73
C GLU A 735 -36.85 -10.75 6.35
N LYS A 736 -35.52 -10.80 6.50
CA LYS A 736 -34.82 -11.91 7.16
C LYS A 736 -35.13 -11.95 8.65
N LEU A 737 -35.17 -10.80 9.32
CA LEU A 737 -35.46 -10.70 10.74
C LEU A 737 -36.90 -11.13 11.06
N LYS A 738 -37.87 -10.74 10.22
CA LYS A 738 -39.29 -11.09 10.38
C LYS A 738 -39.51 -12.60 10.35
N ALA A 739 -38.72 -13.33 9.56
CA ALA A 739 -38.76 -14.79 9.51
C ALA A 739 -38.21 -15.47 10.79
N GLN A 740 -37.39 -14.78 11.60
CA GLN A 740 -36.78 -15.32 12.82
C GLN A 740 -37.37 -14.75 14.13
N GLN A 741 -38.28 -13.78 14.04
CA GLN A 741 -38.78 -13.00 15.17
C GLN A 741 -39.45 -13.86 16.26
N ASP A 742 -40.21 -14.88 15.88
CA ASP A 742 -40.93 -15.74 16.83
C ASP A 742 -39.98 -16.64 17.63
N ASN A 743 -38.97 -17.23 16.96
CA ASN A 743 -37.90 -18.00 17.62
C ASN A 743 -37.09 -17.13 18.60
N LEU A 744 -36.81 -15.88 18.23
CA LEU A 744 -36.05 -14.95 19.05
C LEU A 744 -36.84 -14.52 20.30
N LYS A 745 -38.15 -14.26 20.16
CA LYS A 745 -39.03 -13.96 21.30
C LYS A 745 -39.13 -15.15 22.27
N GLN A 746 -39.23 -16.37 21.75
CA GLN A 746 -39.30 -17.57 22.56
C GLN A 746 -37.98 -17.79 23.33
N SER A 747 -36.84 -17.67 22.65
CA SER A 747 -35.50 -17.79 23.27
C SER A 747 -35.26 -16.71 24.35
N ILE A 748 -35.65 -15.45 24.10
CA ILE A 748 -35.53 -14.37 25.09
C ILE A 748 -36.40 -14.63 26.32
N ASN A 749 -37.63 -15.15 26.14
CA ASN A 749 -38.50 -15.49 27.24
C ASN A 749 -37.95 -16.68 28.05
N ASP A 750 -37.39 -17.69 27.39
CA ASP A 750 -36.75 -18.85 28.04
C ASP A 750 -35.49 -18.46 28.82
N ILE A 751 -34.71 -17.49 28.33
CA ILE A 751 -33.55 -16.94 29.04
C ILE A 751 -33.99 -16.10 30.24
N LYS A 752 -35.02 -15.25 30.08
CA LYS A 752 -35.57 -14.44 31.19
C LYS A 752 -36.16 -15.31 32.30
N ASN A 753 -36.85 -16.39 31.94
CA ASN A 753 -37.42 -17.33 32.91
C ASN A 753 -36.35 -18.17 33.63
N ASN A 754 -35.16 -18.33 33.04
CA ASN A 754 -34.03 -19.07 33.61
C ASN A 754 -32.92 -18.18 34.19
N ALA A 755 -33.24 -16.93 34.56
CA ALA A 755 -32.29 -15.95 35.08
C ALA A 755 -31.26 -16.60 36.02
N LEU A 756 -29.98 -16.45 35.67
CA LEU A 756 -28.82 -16.91 36.43
C LEU A 756 -28.71 -16.05 37.68
N ASP A 757 -29.58 -16.31 38.65
CA ASP A 757 -29.65 -15.51 39.86
C ASP A 757 -28.37 -15.65 40.68
N LYS A 758 -27.94 -14.54 41.26
CA LYS A 758 -26.63 -14.33 41.88
C LYS A 758 -26.22 -15.50 42.81
N GLY A 759 -25.21 -16.26 42.39
CA GLY A 759 -24.41 -17.15 43.25
C GLY A 759 -25.07 -18.47 43.71
N SER A 760 -26.34 -18.75 43.39
CA SER A 760 -27.04 -19.94 43.92
C SER A 760 -26.84 -21.22 43.12
N LYS A 761 -26.53 -21.12 41.82
CA LYS A 761 -26.33 -22.27 40.92
C LYS A 761 -24.88 -22.76 40.93
N SER A 762 -24.68 -24.07 40.88
CA SER A 762 -23.35 -24.67 40.78
C SER A 762 -22.70 -24.35 39.42
N LEU A 763 -21.35 -24.40 39.32
CA LEU A 763 -20.65 -24.11 38.06
C LEU A 763 -21.13 -25.00 36.90
N ASN A 764 -21.44 -26.27 37.20
CA ASN A 764 -21.92 -27.24 36.22
C ASN A 764 -23.31 -26.89 35.69
N GLU A 765 -24.22 -26.44 36.55
CA GLU A 765 -25.57 -26.01 36.13
C GLU A 765 -25.50 -24.78 35.21
N VAL A 766 -24.59 -23.85 35.48
CA VAL A 766 -24.38 -22.68 34.61
C VAL A 766 -23.83 -23.13 33.25
N GLN A 767 -22.90 -24.09 33.23
CA GLN A 767 -22.38 -24.66 31.99
C GLN A 767 -23.46 -25.34 31.15
N ASP A 768 -24.33 -26.15 31.77
CA ASP A 768 -25.40 -26.86 31.07
C ASP A 768 -26.44 -25.89 30.49
N ILE A 769 -26.75 -24.82 31.22
CA ILE A 769 -27.61 -23.75 30.73
C ILE A 769 -26.97 -23.05 29.53
N CYS A 770 -25.69 -22.67 29.62
CA CYS A 770 -25.01 -21.97 28.51
C CYS A 770 -24.90 -22.85 27.25
N LYS A 771 -24.64 -24.15 27.41
CA LYS A 771 -24.66 -25.11 26.30
C LYS A 771 -26.05 -25.26 25.69
N LYS A 772 -27.09 -25.35 26.52
CA LYS A 772 -28.49 -25.47 26.07
C LYS A 772 -28.93 -24.26 25.25
N PHE A 773 -28.45 -23.07 25.59
CA PHE A 773 -28.78 -21.83 24.89
C PHE A 773 -27.81 -21.49 23.75
N GLU A 774 -26.84 -22.38 23.45
CA GLU A 774 -25.87 -22.19 22.36
C GLU A 774 -25.21 -20.80 22.39
N ILE A 775 -24.75 -20.36 23.56
CA ILE A 775 -24.19 -19.01 23.71
C ILE A 775 -22.92 -18.87 22.87
N ASP A 776 -22.95 -18.01 21.85
CA ASP A 776 -21.81 -17.76 20.96
C ASP A 776 -20.70 -16.90 21.59
N ILE A 777 -21.10 -15.94 22.44
CA ILE A 777 -20.18 -14.96 23.06
C ILE A 777 -20.49 -14.83 24.55
N GLY A 778 -19.52 -15.16 25.39
CA GLY A 778 -19.52 -14.89 26.82
C GLY A 778 -18.74 -13.62 27.13
N VAL A 779 -19.35 -12.67 27.85
CA VAL A 779 -18.66 -11.43 28.27
C VAL A 779 -18.60 -11.38 29.80
N ASP A 780 -17.38 -11.39 30.34
CA ASP A 780 -17.14 -11.14 31.75
C ASP A 780 -17.11 -9.64 31.99
N LEU A 781 -17.90 -9.20 32.96
CA LEU A 781 -18.06 -7.79 33.31
C LEU A 781 -17.46 -7.44 34.68
N ASN A 782 -16.99 -8.43 35.43
CA ASN A 782 -16.66 -8.26 36.85
C ASN A 782 -15.24 -8.72 37.21
N GLY A 783 -14.56 -9.51 36.37
CA GLY A 783 -13.20 -9.97 36.59
C GLY A 783 -12.97 -10.58 37.97
N PHE A 784 -11.95 -10.08 38.68
CA PHE A 784 -11.62 -10.51 40.04
C PHE A 784 -12.29 -9.68 41.14
N THR A 785 -13.36 -8.95 40.84
CA THR A 785 -14.10 -8.20 41.86
C THR A 785 -14.85 -9.13 42.81
N ASN A 786 -15.13 -8.65 44.03
CA ASN A 786 -15.75 -9.47 45.08
C ASN A 786 -17.13 -10.01 44.65
N GLY A 787 -17.31 -11.33 44.69
CA GLY A 787 -18.53 -12.02 44.26
C GLY A 787 -18.61 -12.34 42.77
N ALA A 788 -17.58 -11.99 41.98
CA ALA A 788 -17.43 -12.47 40.61
C ALA A 788 -17.06 -13.97 40.59
N ARG A 789 -17.39 -14.64 39.49
CA ARG A 789 -17.09 -16.06 39.26
C ARG A 789 -16.38 -16.27 37.91
N PRO A 790 -15.21 -15.65 37.70
CA PRO A 790 -14.48 -15.75 36.43
C PRO A 790 -14.14 -17.20 36.09
N GLU A 791 -14.06 -18.10 37.08
CA GLU A 791 -13.83 -19.53 36.88
C GLU A 791 -14.89 -20.23 36.01
N ILE A 792 -16.08 -19.65 35.82
CA ILE A 792 -17.08 -20.15 34.86
C ILE A 792 -16.48 -20.20 33.44
N PHE A 793 -15.63 -19.25 33.09
CA PHE A 793 -15.03 -19.16 31.76
C PHE A 793 -14.01 -20.28 31.51
N PHE A 794 -13.54 -20.95 32.56
CA PHE A 794 -12.69 -22.14 32.43
C PHE A 794 -13.43 -23.30 31.74
N TYR A 795 -14.76 -23.34 31.86
CA TYR A 795 -15.61 -24.36 31.27
C TYR A 795 -15.97 -24.11 29.79
N LYS A 796 -15.41 -23.05 29.18
CA LYS A 796 -15.68 -22.63 27.81
C LYS A 796 -17.18 -22.59 27.52
N ILE A 797 -17.89 -21.77 28.30
CA ILE A 797 -19.35 -21.61 28.20
C ILE A 797 -19.81 -21.00 26.88
N ALA A 798 -18.88 -20.40 26.13
CA ALA A 798 -19.08 -19.87 24.80
C ALA A 798 -17.82 -20.09 23.94
N PRO A 799 -17.95 -20.22 22.60
CA PRO A 799 -16.81 -20.27 21.67
C PRO A 799 -15.90 -19.04 21.74
N ILE A 800 -16.46 -17.87 22.03
CA ILE A 800 -15.70 -16.63 22.22
C ILE A 800 -15.97 -16.11 23.63
N GLN A 801 -14.92 -15.93 24.41
CA GLN A 801 -15.00 -15.36 25.75
C GLN A 801 -14.21 -14.06 25.85
N ILE A 802 -14.82 -13.03 26.42
CA ILE A 802 -14.30 -11.67 26.41
C ILE A 802 -14.30 -11.10 27.83
N ASN A 803 -13.21 -10.48 28.26
CA ASN A 803 -13.19 -9.61 29.44
C ASN A 803 -13.51 -8.17 29.04
N TYR A 804 -14.42 -7.51 29.76
CA TYR A 804 -14.77 -6.11 29.52
C TYR A 804 -15.21 -5.35 30.78
N LEU A 805 -14.93 -4.04 30.81
CA LEU A 805 -15.47 -3.03 31.73
C LEU A 805 -15.05 -3.12 33.21
N GLY A 806 -15.28 -4.22 33.92
CA GLY A 806 -15.14 -4.29 35.38
C GLY A 806 -13.71 -4.45 35.90
N PHE A 807 -12.81 -5.03 35.11
CA PHE A 807 -11.42 -5.24 35.48
C PHE A 807 -10.49 -5.03 34.28
N PRO A 808 -9.66 -3.96 34.24
CA PRO A 808 -8.81 -3.62 33.09
C PRO A 808 -7.52 -4.45 32.99
N GLY A 809 -7.30 -5.39 33.91
CA GLY A 809 -6.18 -6.33 33.88
C GLY A 809 -6.50 -7.63 33.16
N THR A 810 -5.48 -8.43 32.87
CA THR A 810 -5.64 -9.79 32.36
C THR A 810 -6.41 -10.67 33.36
N LEU A 811 -7.29 -11.54 32.86
CA LEU A 811 -7.88 -12.64 33.63
C LEU A 811 -6.93 -13.83 33.73
N GLY A 812 -5.84 -13.83 32.96
CA GLY A 812 -4.85 -14.88 32.92
C GLY A 812 -5.14 -15.95 31.85
N PRO A 813 -4.21 -16.89 31.67
CA PRO A 813 -4.27 -17.84 30.57
C PRO A 813 -5.49 -18.76 30.66
N GLY A 814 -6.22 -18.87 29.55
CA GLY A 814 -7.28 -19.87 29.34
C GLY A 814 -8.69 -19.43 29.74
N LEU A 815 -8.85 -18.27 30.39
CA LEU A 815 -10.15 -17.77 30.84
C LEU A 815 -10.85 -16.93 29.77
N ALA A 816 -10.23 -15.87 29.27
CA ALA A 816 -10.77 -15.08 28.15
C ALA A 816 -9.88 -15.21 26.91
N ASP A 817 -10.51 -15.13 25.73
CA ASP A 817 -9.81 -15.10 24.44
C ASP A 817 -9.47 -13.66 24.04
N TYR A 818 -10.32 -12.70 24.45
CA TYR A 818 -10.16 -11.28 24.17
C TYR A 818 -10.36 -10.41 25.41
N ILE A 819 -9.74 -9.24 25.41
CA ILE A 819 -10.05 -8.15 26.34
C ILE A 819 -10.43 -6.92 25.53
N ILE A 820 -11.61 -6.36 25.80
CA ILE A 820 -12.00 -5.08 25.21
C ILE A 820 -11.44 -3.98 26.10
N ALA A 821 -10.57 -3.16 25.51
CA ALA A 821 -9.91 -2.05 26.18
C ALA A 821 -9.81 -0.87 25.21
N ASP A 822 -9.15 0.20 25.63
CA ASP A 822 -8.84 1.33 24.78
C ASP A 822 -7.36 1.72 24.95
N THR A 823 -6.87 2.64 24.12
CA THR A 823 -5.46 3.04 24.13
C THR A 823 -5.03 3.82 25.37
N LYS A 824 -5.96 4.25 26.22
CA LYS A 824 -5.66 4.86 27.52
C LYS A 824 -5.53 3.78 28.60
N ILE A 825 -6.42 2.80 28.60
CA ILE A 825 -6.43 1.70 29.57
C ILE A 825 -5.25 0.75 29.34
N ILE A 826 -5.05 0.35 28.08
CA ILE A 826 -3.92 -0.49 27.69
C ILE A 826 -3.17 0.21 26.56
N PRO A 827 -2.15 1.03 26.86
CA PRO A 827 -1.36 1.70 25.84
C PRO A 827 -0.82 0.73 24.76
N LYS A 828 -0.69 1.22 23.53
CA LYS A 828 -0.03 0.45 22.47
C LYS A 828 1.44 0.24 22.84
N GLY A 829 1.95 -0.97 22.66
CA GLY A 829 3.32 -1.37 23.01
C GLY A 829 3.44 -2.22 24.28
N ILE A 830 2.34 -2.43 25.04
CA ILE A 830 2.32 -3.34 26.20
C ILE A 830 1.40 -4.56 25.97
N GLU A 831 1.01 -4.83 24.73
CA GLU A 831 0.15 -5.96 24.37
C GLU A 831 0.76 -7.30 24.80
N SER A 832 2.10 -7.40 24.82
CA SER A 832 2.82 -8.59 25.29
C SER A 832 2.63 -8.90 26.78
N CYS A 833 2.14 -7.94 27.57
CA CYS A 833 1.86 -8.13 29.00
C CYS A 833 0.48 -8.76 29.26
N TYR A 834 -0.32 -8.98 28.22
CA TYR A 834 -1.67 -9.55 28.30
C TYR A 834 -1.72 -10.92 27.62
N TYR A 835 -2.45 -11.86 28.23
CA TYR A 835 -2.69 -13.17 27.62
C TYR A 835 -3.81 -13.10 26.58
N GLU A 836 -4.81 -12.25 26.82
CA GLU A 836 -5.94 -12.02 25.93
C GLU A 836 -5.55 -11.15 24.74
N LYS A 837 -6.23 -11.38 23.60
CA LYS A 837 -6.11 -10.46 22.46
C LYS A 837 -6.85 -9.16 22.75
N ILE A 838 -6.15 -8.05 22.62
CA ILE A 838 -6.71 -6.74 22.93
C ILE A 838 -7.54 -6.23 21.75
N ILE A 839 -8.78 -5.87 22.03
CA ILE A 839 -9.68 -5.18 21.11
C ILE A 839 -9.76 -3.72 21.54
N TYR A 840 -9.20 -2.83 20.72
CA TYR A 840 -9.17 -1.40 21.00
C TYR A 840 -10.47 -0.70 20.59
N LEU A 841 -11.15 -0.11 21.56
CA LEU A 841 -12.25 0.82 21.35
C LEU A 841 -11.73 2.18 20.86
N PRO A 842 -12.52 2.89 20.03
CA PRO A 842 -12.15 4.19 19.49
C PRO A 842 -12.15 5.30 20.56
N GLU A 843 -12.97 5.15 21.59
CA GLU A 843 -13.08 6.06 22.72
C GLU A 843 -12.84 5.28 24.02
N THR A 844 -12.41 5.99 25.06
CA THR A 844 -12.15 5.37 26.36
C THR A 844 -13.36 5.40 27.26
N TYR A 845 -13.60 4.28 27.94
CA TYR A 845 -14.71 4.11 28.88
C TYR A 845 -14.29 4.31 30.35
N GLN A 846 -13.01 4.60 30.61
CA GLN A 846 -12.51 4.87 31.95
C GLN A 846 -12.64 6.35 32.32
N ALA A 847 -13.00 6.60 33.58
CA ALA A 847 -13.21 7.95 34.10
C ALA A 847 -11.92 8.79 34.19
N ASN A 848 -10.75 8.17 34.00
CA ASN A 848 -9.43 8.83 34.09
C ASN A 848 -8.99 9.49 32.77
N ASP A 849 -9.86 9.60 31.77
CA ASP A 849 -9.52 10.25 30.51
C ASP A 849 -9.50 11.77 30.60
N ASP A 850 -8.30 12.32 30.48
CA ASP A 850 -8.03 13.76 30.49
C ASP A 850 -8.40 14.47 29.18
N LYS A 851 -8.81 13.73 28.14
CA LYS A 851 -9.13 14.29 26.81
C LYS A 851 -10.63 14.45 26.55
N GLN A 852 -11.50 14.09 27.48
CA GLN A 852 -12.94 14.23 27.30
C GLN A 852 -13.33 15.70 27.11
N LYS A 853 -14.24 15.95 26.15
CA LYS A 853 -14.74 17.30 25.88
C LYS A 853 -15.51 17.81 27.09
N ILE A 854 -15.07 18.96 27.60
CA ILE A 854 -15.77 19.68 28.67
C ILE A 854 -16.63 20.76 28.00
N SER A 855 -17.89 20.89 28.42
CA SER A 855 -18.77 21.92 27.90
C SER A 855 -18.15 23.32 28.04
N ILE A 856 -18.22 24.11 26.97
CA ILE A 856 -17.72 25.50 26.93
C ILE A 856 -18.59 26.41 27.82
N LYS A 857 -19.83 25.98 28.12
CA LYS A 857 -20.74 26.67 29.01
C LYS A 857 -20.16 26.70 30.43
N LYS A 858 -19.81 27.90 30.92
CA LYS A 858 -19.40 28.11 32.31
C LYS A 858 -20.63 28.04 33.22
N ILE A 859 -20.85 26.90 33.84
CA ILE A 859 -21.91 26.72 34.83
C ILE A 859 -21.43 27.28 36.17
N THR A 860 -22.18 28.21 36.76
CA THR A 860 -21.81 28.85 38.05
C THR A 860 -22.47 28.15 39.24
N ARG A 861 -21.89 28.30 40.45
CA ARG A 861 -22.50 27.79 41.71
C ARG A 861 -23.96 28.25 41.87
N LYS A 862 -24.25 29.49 41.52
CA LYS A 862 -25.60 30.07 41.57
C LYS A 862 -26.61 29.34 40.67
N GLU A 863 -26.20 28.93 39.47
CA GLU A 863 -27.04 28.14 38.55
C GLU A 863 -27.29 26.70 39.04
N LEU A 864 -26.42 26.19 39.91
CA LEU A 864 -26.50 24.84 40.48
C LEU A 864 -27.17 24.81 41.85
N ASN A 865 -27.74 25.93 42.30
CA ASN A 865 -28.28 26.13 43.66
C ASN A 865 -27.25 25.86 44.77
N LEU A 866 -25.96 26.14 44.51
CA LEU A 866 -24.88 25.98 45.47
C LEU A 866 -24.52 27.33 46.11
N PRO A 867 -24.22 27.39 47.42
CA PRO A 867 -23.72 28.58 48.11
C PRO A 867 -22.34 28.99 47.58
N GLU A 868 -22.11 30.30 47.39
CA GLU A 868 -20.84 30.80 46.83
C GLU A 868 -19.66 30.72 47.80
N LYS A 869 -19.92 30.84 49.12
CA LYS A 869 -18.88 30.96 50.15
C LYS A 869 -18.66 29.70 51.00
N ASP A 870 -19.57 28.74 50.94
CA ASP A 870 -19.45 27.51 51.73
C ASP A 870 -18.56 26.50 51.02
N PHE A 871 -17.93 25.63 51.79
CA PHE A 871 -17.08 24.57 51.29
C PHE A 871 -17.92 23.40 50.76
N ILE A 872 -17.71 23.00 49.50
CA ILE A 872 -18.55 22.02 48.81
C ILE A 872 -17.83 20.68 48.71
N PHE A 873 -18.25 19.72 49.54
CA PHE A 873 -17.91 18.31 49.37
C PHE A 873 -18.81 17.70 48.28
N CYS A 874 -18.26 16.93 47.35
CA CYS A 874 -19.04 16.29 46.30
C CYS A 874 -18.86 14.76 46.25
N CYS A 875 -19.93 14.06 45.88
CA CYS A 875 -19.88 12.63 45.57
C CYS A 875 -20.94 12.27 44.54
N PHE A 876 -20.51 12.07 43.29
CA PHE A 876 -21.42 11.67 42.20
C PHE A 876 -21.44 10.16 41.92
N ASN A 877 -21.02 9.35 42.88
CA ASN A 877 -21.17 7.91 42.79
C ASN A 877 -22.65 7.48 42.88
N SER A 878 -22.98 6.34 42.29
CA SER A 878 -24.29 5.71 42.46
C SER A 878 -24.59 5.46 43.94
N SER A 879 -25.85 5.65 44.32
CA SER A 879 -26.29 5.66 45.71
C SER A 879 -26.11 4.32 46.42
N TYR A 880 -26.12 3.19 45.70
CA TYR A 880 -25.86 1.87 46.28
C TYR A 880 -24.42 1.72 46.83
N LYS A 881 -23.48 2.59 46.45
CA LYS A 881 -22.12 2.64 47.00
C LYS A 881 -22.05 3.41 48.33
N ILE A 882 -23.10 4.15 48.69
CA ILE A 882 -23.19 4.93 49.91
C ILE A 882 -23.67 4.01 51.04
N ASN A 883 -22.73 3.38 51.74
CA ASN A 883 -23.06 2.57 52.91
C ASN A 883 -23.15 3.43 54.19
N LYS A 884 -23.75 2.86 55.24
CA LYS A 884 -23.96 3.55 56.51
C LYS A 884 -22.66 4.07 57.15
N LYS A 885 -21.56 3.33 57.07
CA LYS A 885 -20.26 3.75 57.65
C LYS A 885 -19.69 4.98 56.94
N ILE A 886 -19.71 4.96 55.60
CA ILE A 886 -19.26 6.09 54.77
C ILE A 886 -20.12 7.32 55.04
N PHE A 887 -21.45 7.16 54.94
CA PHE A 887 -22.37 8.28 55.16
C PHE A 887 -22.25 8.87 56.57
N SER A 888 -22.13 8.04 57.61
CA SER A 888 -21.90 8.51 58.98
C SER A 888 -20.60 9.30 59.15
N SER A 889 -19.57 8.97 58.37
CA SER A 889 -18.31 9.71 58.39
C SER A 889 -18.45 11.07 57.73
N TRP A 890 -19.15 11.15 56.59
CA TRP A 890 -19.49 12.43 55.97
C TRP A 890 -20.33 13.32 56.91
N MET A 891 -21.33 12.74 57.60
CA MET A 891 -22.15 13.52 58.54
C MET A 891 -21.33 14.06 59.72
N ARG A 892 -20.38 13.30 60.26
CA ARG A 892 -19.46 13.79 61.31
C ARG A 892 -18.60 14.96 60.83
N ILE A 893 -18.12 14.91 59.58
CA ILE A 893 -17.35 16.00 58.97
C ILE A 893 -18.22 17.24 58.80
N LEU A 894 -19.43 17.10 58.24
CA LEU A 894 -20.38 18.21 58.10
C LEU A 894 -20.74 18.82 59.45
N SER A 895 -20.90 18.00 60.50
CA SER A 895 -21.20 18.49 61.85
C SER A 895 -20.04 19.29 62.44
N SER A 896 -18.80 18.97 62.07
CA SER A 896 -17.59 19.65 62.59
C SER A 896 -17.28 20.95 61.85
N ILE A 897 -17.84 21.16 60.65
CA ILE A 897 -17.56 22.32 59.79
C ILE A 897 -18.87 23.00 59.43
N ASN A 898 -19.20 24.12 60.07
CA ASN A 898 -20.52 24.77 59.92
C ASN A 898 -20.78 25.31 58.50
N ASN A 899 -19.76 25.85 57.82
CA ASN A 899 -19.88 26.44 56.48
C ASN A 899 -19.49 25.42 55.39
N SER A 900 -20.17 24.28 55.38
CA SER A 900 -19.95 23.27 54.34
C SER A 900 -21.22 22.55 53.92
N ILE A 901 -21.24 22.05 52.70
CA ILE A 901 -22.35 21.31 52.12
C ILE A 901 -21.86 20.01 51.49
N LEU A 902 -22.76 19.04 51.38
CA LEU A 902 -22.51 17.78 50.68
C LEU A 902 -23.40 17.70 49.45
N TRP A 903 -22.77 17.64 48.29
CA TRP A 903 -23.40 17.62 46.98
C TRP A 903 -23.36 16.22 46.36
N ILE A 904 -24.51 15.56 46.28
CA ILE A 904 -24.62 14.13 45.91
C ILE A 904 -25.45 13.99 44.63
N LEU A 905 -25.23 12.94 43.84
CA LEU A 905 -26.08 12.64 42.68
C LEU A 905 -27.51 12.25 43.08
N GLU A 906 -28.51 12.82 42.41
CA GLU A 906 -29.92 12.47 42.57
C GLU A 906 -30.26 11.26 41.69
N GLU A 907 -30.29 10.07 42.28
CA GLU A 907 -30.59 8.84 41.54
C GLU A 907 -32.09 8.49 41.57
N ASN A 908 -32.73 8.57 42.74
CA ASN A 908 -34.17 8.40 42.90
C ASN A 908 -34.70 9.12 44.16
N GLU A 909 -36.00 9.43 44.15
CA GLU A 909 -36.65 10.18 45.24
C GLU A 909 -36.64 9.44 46.58
N ILE A 910 -36.76 8.11 46.57
CA ILE A 910 -36.75 7.29 47.81
C ILE A 910 -35.40 7.42 48.52
N THR A 911 -34.31 7.34 47.78
CA THR A 911 -32.95 7.40 48.33
C THR A 911 -32.64 8.79 48.86
N LYS A 912 -33.04 9.82 48.13
CA LYS A 912 -32.96 11.22 48.57
C LYS A 912 -33.66 11.43 49.92
N GLN A 913 -34.91 10.96 50.05
CA GLN A 913 -35.66 11.04 51.31
C GLN A 913 -34.97 10.27 52.44
N ASN A 914 -34.44 9.08 52.16
CA ASN A 914 -33.73 8.28 53.15
C ASN A 914 -32.43 8.95 53.64
N LEU A 915 -31.64 9.52 52.73
CA LEU A 915 -30.39 10.21 53.07
C LEU A 915 -30.68 11.48 53.89
N ILE A 916 -31.71 12.25 53.53
CA ILE A 916 -32.14 13.43 54.30
C ILE A 916 -32.58 13.00 55.71
N LYS A 917 -33.42 11.97 55.83
CA LYS A 917 -33.90 11.46 57.12
C LYS A 917 -32.76 10.97 58.00
N GLU A 918 -31.78 10.28 57.43
CA GLU A 918 -30.61 9.80 58.17
C GLU A 918 -29.69 10.97 58.57
N ALA A 919 -29.48 11.96 57.70
CA ALA A 919 -28.70 13.17 58.02
C ALA A 919 -29.31 13.97 59.19
N SER A 920 -30.63 14.08 59.25
CA SER A 920 -31.34 14.74 60.36
C SER A 920 -31.06 14.08 61.71
N LYS A 921 -30.82 12.75 61.75
CA LYS A 921 -30.44 12.06 63.00
C LYS A 921 -29.06 12.46 63.52
N PHE A 922 -28.20 12.98 62.65
CA PHE A 922 -26.89 13.52 63.00
C PHE A 922 -26.93 15.03 63.29
N GLY A 923 -28.11 15.66 63.35
CA GLY A 923 -28.26 17.08 63.62
C GLY A 923 -27.88 17.99 62.44
N ILE A 924 -27.75 17.46 61.23
CA ILE A 924 -27.42 18.23 60.03
C ILE A 924 -28.71 18.77 59.40
N ASN A 925 -28.74 20.07 59.14
CA ASN A 925 -29.86 20.72 58.47
C ASN A 925 -29.98 20.23 57.02
N GLN A 926 -31.21 19.96 56.55
CA GLN A 926 -31.51 19.47 55.20
C GLN A 926 -30.89 20.34 54.10
N ASN A 927 -30.80 21.65 54.30
CA ASN A 927 -30.24 22.58 53.32
C ASN A 927 -28.74 22.38 53.07
N ARG A 928 -28.05 21.58 53.90
CA ARG A 928 -26.63 21.25 53.74
C ARG A 928 -26.40 19.99 52.89
N LEU A 929 -27.46 19.29 52.50
CA LEU A 929 -27.42 18.19 51.53
C LEU A 929 -28.09 18.64 50.23
N ILE A 930 -27.30 18.78 49.18
CA ILE A 930 -27.78 19.22 47.86
C ILE A 930 -27.70 18.05 46.88
N PHE A 931 -28.74 17.89 46.07
CA PHE A 931 -28.88 16.77 45.14
C PHE A 931 -28.74 17.26 43.69
N ALA A 932 -27.77 16.70 42.97
CA ALA A 932 -27.43 17.06 41.59
C ALA A 932 -28.21 16.19 40.60
N LYS A 933 -28.88 16.80 39.63
CA LYS A 933 -29.58 16.07 38.56
C LYS A 933 -28.62 15.37 37.59
N ASN A 934 -29.10 14.34 36.89
CA ASN A 934 -28.38 13.78 35.75
C ASN A 934 -28.41 14.77 34.56
N ILE A 935 -27.25 15.02 33.98
CA ILE A 935 -27.02 15.94 32.86
C ILE A 935 -26.07 15.28 31.85
N SER A 936 -25.87 15.91 30.69
CA SER A 936 -24.92 15.41 29.68
C SER A 936 -23.50 15.26 30.25
N ILE A 937 -22.70 14.34 29.71
CA ILE A 937 -21.33 14.08 30.21
C ILE A 937 -20.45 15.35 30.15
N GLU A 938 -20.56 16.14 29.08
CA GLU A 938 -19.77 17.36 28.90
C GLU A 938 -20.13 18.43 29.96
N GLU A 939 -21.41 18.56 30.31
CA GLU A 939 -21.87 19.45 31.38
C GLU A 939 -21.57 18.89 32.77
N HIS A 940 -21.59 17.56 32.92
CA HIS A 940 -21.20 16.88 34.16
C HIS A 940 -19.74 17.16 34.49
N LEU A 941 -18.84 17.04 33.51
CA LEU A 941 -17.43 17.38 33.68
C LEU A 941 -17.25 18.88 33.95
N ALA A 942 -18.03 19.75 33.31
CA ALA A 942 -17.97 21.19 33.55
C ALA A 942 -18.40 21.57 34.97
N ARG A 943 -19.45 20.92 35.52
CA ARG A 943 -19.97 21.25 36.85
C ARG A 943 -19.05 20.82 38.00
N ILE A 944 -18.20 19.79 37.82
CA ILE A 944 -17.26 19.30 38.85
C ILE A 944 -16.34 20.42 39.32
N LYS A 945 -16.00 21.38 38.43
CA LYS A 945 -15.21 22.58 38.77
C LYS A 945 -15.83 23.48 39.86
N ASN A 946 -17.10 23.27 40.18
CA ASN A 946 -17.79 24.03 41.24
C ASN A 946 -17.69 23.38 42.62
N ALA A 947 -17.24 22.12 42.72
CA ALA A 947 -16.96 21.47 44.00
C ALA A 947 -15.56 21.85 44.52
N ASP A 948 -15.38 21.86 45.84
CA ASP A 948 -14.09 22.15 46.48
C ASP A 948 -13.31 20.86 46.80
N LEU A 949 -14.03 19.75 47.07
CA LEU A 949 -13.45 18.43 47.34
C LEU A 949 -14.30 17.27 46.81
#